data_AF-A0A1H4SI94-F1
#
_entry.id   AF-A0A1H4SI94-F1
#
_cell.length_a   1.000
_cell.length_b   1.000
_cell.length_c   1.000
_cell.angle_alpha   90.00
_cell.angle_beta   90.00
_cell.angle_gamma   90.00
#
_symmetry.space_group_name_H-M   'P 1'
#
loop_
_entity.id
_entity.type
_entity.pdbx_description
1 polymer ?
#
loop_
_entity_poly.entity_id
_entity_poly.type
_entity_poly.pdbx_seq_one_letter_code
_entity_poly.pdbx_strand_id
1 'polypeptide(L)'
;MYARLTRCLLPLLLLLGFAAGTSSAVAAPAAVVPRDVAAPVSSTPPMGWSSWSALREGSGLTQDGIKAQARVMHDKLRRYGYRYINIDAGWSDHLDAYGRNTWDTTRFPDGIPALAAYLHRLGLKFGIYLTPGVPIEAYQKNLPVQGTAYHMQDIADPTQPGNTHNDSYRIDFTKPGAAEYVRGYADLFASWGVDYIKMDFVGPGGGLVPADNRLEMRAWHQAIVATGRPMHLELSNSLSIADAATWQATSNGWRTRGDIECYCGVNGSSTPLTSWQRTSARFDQVAAWQPFGGSGAFNDYDSIEVGNGSDGGLTPDERQTQLSLWSLASSPLLLGTDLTKLDAADLRLLANRDVIAVDQDTVNASRVSKTATAQVFAKTEPNGDVILGLFNTGAVAQTVSVAADTAGLPVSSSYRLDNLWTHEVTRSSGATVAASVPVHGAALFRVRPWAAGKTPGRPQTGLAVTAPGILATGQQATVNADFTNWGTVAATGVHVELPVPKGWTATPVSPTSFAAVAPGTTVRAIYRITPPASTTQLFPTVRLDAVARFHWNTGTGARATGSAAGHTTVLLEEPVQAPFRTFSSSLEPANFSQVGSALGIRAAGAGVYGPTNEYGALYVPAAEHDGSVTTVRVTWQRYQNSGAKTGIMVRNDITGASSSPGFVTVGVSAKKGYFMQWDADGDGRLDAGTVPNGSGVGKPVLPSWIRLVRSGTTFTGYYSTDGSSWTLLSTADVPSAAHTQDVGLFGTAANPGYPSEDDFTDFTTSG
;
A
#
# COMPACT_ATOMS: atom_id res chain seq x y z
N MET A 1 6.57 72.34 0.98
CA MET A 1 6.08 73.63 1.49
C MET A 1 5.11 73.34 2.63
N TYR A 2 5.55 73.41 3.90
CA TYR A 2 4.77 73.03 5.12
C TYR A 2 4.26 71.55 5.15
N ALA A 3 3.77 70.94 6.25
CA ALA A 3 4.06 70.95 7.71
C ALA A 3 3.20 69.85 8.38
N ARG A 4 3.42 69.27 9.59
CA ARG A 4 4.54 69.26 10.58
C ARG A 4 4.29 68.11 11.60
N LEU A 5 5.34 67.44 12.09
CA LEU A 5 5.38 66.65 13.36
C LEU A 5 4.49 65.36 13.37
N THR A 6 4.69 64.31 14.18
CA THR A 6 5.55 63.99 15.36
C THR A 6 5.76 62.43 15.38
N ARG A 7 6.54 61.71 16.22
CA ARG A 7 7.41 61.94 17.42
C ARG A 7 8.41 60.76 17.59
N CYS A 8 9.62 61.04 18.09
CA CYS A 8 10.54 60.28 18.99
C CYS A 8 10.56 58.71 19.08
N LEU A 9 11.68 58.03 19.42
CA LEU A 9 13.10 58.42 19.65
C LEU A 9 14.07 57.20 19.59
N LEU A 10 15.38 57.46 19.56
CA LEU A 10 16.51 56.50 19.61
C LEU A 10 17.00 56.24 21.07
N PRO A 11 17.77 55.15 21.35
CA PRO A 11 19.24 55.08 21.10
C PRO A 11 19.68 53.72 20.47
N LEU A 12 20.86 53.48 19.86
CA LEU A 12 22.24 54.02 19.91
C LEU A 12 23.20 53.34 20.92
N LEU A 13 24.38 52.96 20.38
CA LEU A 13 25.66 52.38 20.88
C LEU A 13 26.02 52.53 22.39
N LEU A 14 26.95 51.74 22.99
CA LEU A 14 28.27 51.34 22.47
C LEU A 14 28.87 50.08 23.16
N LEU A 15 30.01 49.59 22.64
CA LEU A 15 30.76 48.43 23.15
C LEU A 15 31.43 48.68 24.52
N LEU A 16 31.57 47.61 25.31
CA LEU A 16 32.83 47.17 25.96
C LEU A 16 32.63 45.76 26.53
N GLY A 17 33.72 45.00 26.75
CA GLY A 17 33.64 43.64 27.31
C GLY A 17 34.87 43.29 28.14
N PHE A 18 34.73 42.34 29.06
CA PHE A 18 35.84 41.65 29.74
C PHE A 18 35.43 40.23 30.16
N ALA A 19 36.39 39.45 30.66
CA ALA A 19 36.35 37.99 30.67
C ALA A 19 35.67 37.32 31.88
N ALA A 20 35.17 36.11 31.61
CA ALA A 20 35.10 34.91 32.46
C ALA A 20 34.83 35.06 33.97
N GLY A 21 33.63 34.63 34.38
CA GLY A 21 33.34 34.13 35.73
C GLY A 21 32.59 32.79 35.65
N THR A 22 33.15 31.73 36.21
CA THR A 22 32.57 30.37 36.13
C THR A 22 31.48 30.15 37.18
N SER A 23 30.21 30.17 36.75
CA SER A 23 29.07 29.79 37.59
C SER A 23 28.57 28.41 37.19
N SER A 24 29.05 27.38 37.89
CA SER A 24 28.65 25.97 37.67
C SER A 24 27.22 25.73 38.18
N ALA A 25 26.23 26.09 37.36
CA ALA A 25 24.83 25.73 37.59
C ALA A 25 24.65 24.22 37.42
N VAL A 26 24.90 23.46 38.50
CA VAL A 26 24.55 22.04 38.59
C VAL A 26 23.03 21.95 38.48
N ALA A 27 22.54 21.53 37.32
CA ALA A 27 21.13 21.22 37.14
C ALA A 27 20.76 20.12 38.15
N ALA A 28 19.84 20.43 39.06
CA ALA A 28 19.32 19.42 39.97
C ALA A 28 18.73 18.27 39.13
N PRO A 29 18.99 17.00 39.48
CA PRO A 29 18.45 15.88 38.73
C PRO A 29 16.93 15.98 38.78
N ALA A 30 16.29 16.09 37.60
CA ALA A 30 14.85 16.00 37.51
C ALA A 30 14.41 14.69 38.17
N ALA A 31 13.44 14.77 39.08
CA ALA A 31 13.01 13.61 39.85
C ALA A 31 12.58 12.51 38.88
N VAL A 32 13.26 11.36 38.93
CA VAL A 32 12.93 10.21 38.08
C VAL A 32 11.61 9.63 38.58
N VAL A 33 10.52 10.11 37.99
CA VAL A 33 9.24 9.40 38.01
C VAL A 33 9.54 7.99 37.48
N PRO A 34 9.19 6.92 38.21
CA PRO A 34 9.36 5.57 37.71
C PRO A 34 8.73 5.45 36.32
N ARG A 35 9.50 4.97 35.35
CA ARG A 35 8.94 4.68 34.03
C ARG A 35 8.09 3.43 34.17
N ASP A 36 6.78 3.61 34.28
CA ASP A 36 5.78 2.61 33.90
C ASP A 36 5.93 2.34 32.39
N VAL A 37 6.96 1.56 32.01
CA VAL A 37 7.07 0.99 30.66
C VAL A 37 6.36 -0.35 30.68
N ALA A 38 5.57 -0.63 29.65
CA ALA A 38 4.96 -1.93 29.49
C ALA A 38 6.00 -3.05 29.52
N ALA A 39 5.89 -3.95 30.52
CA ALA A 39 6.72 -5.15 30.56
C ALA A 39 6.48 -5.97 29.27
N PRO A 40 7.50 -6.18 28.43
CA PRO A 40 7.26 -6.58 27.06
C PRO A 40 6.83 -8.05 26.94
N VAL A 41 5.65 -8.28 26.38
CA VAL A 41 5.05 -9.61 26.18
C VAL A 41 5.82 -10.44 25.13
N SER A 42 6.57 -9.76 24.26
CA SER A 42 7.58 -10.33 23.36
C SER A 42 8.71 -9.30 23.23
N SER A 43 9.97 -9.72 23.27
CA SER A 43 11.09 -8.82 22.94
C SER A 43 11.18 -8.55 21.44
N THR A 44 10.76 -9.48 20.60
CA THR A 44 10.77 -9.35 19.13
C THR A 44 9.38 -9.04 18.56
N PRO A 45 9.28 -8.40 17.37
CA PRO A 45 8.01 -8.03 16.76
C PRO A 45 7.04 -9.21 16.60
N PRO A 46 5.73 -9.03 16.80
CA PRO A 46 4.73 -10.06 16.53
C PRO A 46 4.73 -10.49 15.05
N MET A 47 4.83 -11.80 14.81
CA MET A 47 4.66 -12.39 13.47
C MET A 47 3.35 -13.18 13.42
N GLY A 48 2.50 -12.95 12.42
CA GLY A 48 1.16 -13.56 12.39
C GLY A 48 0.31 -13.14 11.21
N TRP A 49 -1.01 -13.02 11.43
CA TRP A 49 -2.01 -12.68 10.44
C TRP A 49 -3.21 -11.96 11.08
N SER A 50 -3.85 -11.05 10.34
CA SER A 50 -5.12 -10.39 10.71
C SER A 50 -6.20 -10.63 9.64
N SER A 51 -7.46 -10.73 10.07
CA SER A 51 -8.60 -10.96 9.16
C SER A 51 -9.04 -9.74 8.34
N TRP A 52 -8.56 -8.54 8.66
CA TRP A 52 -9.10 -7.29 8.11
C TRP A 52 -8.93 -7.15 6.58
N SER A 53 -7.73 -7.38 6.07
CA SER A 53 -7.38 -7.01 4.70
C SER A 53 -8.10 -7.89 3.68
N ALA A 54 -8.14 -9.21 3.91
CA ALA A 54 -8.72 -10.18 2.97
C ALA A 54 -10.13 -10.71 3.30
N LEU A 55 -10.61 -10.68 4.56
CA LEU A 55 -11.85 -11.38 4.96
C LEU A 55 -13.00 -10.48 5.45
N ARG A 56 -12.78 -9.17 5.66
CA ARG A 56 -13.79 -8.27 6.29
C ARG A 56 -15.14 -8.18 5.55
N GLU A 57 -15.15 -8.28 4.21
CA GLU A 57 -16.35 -8.11 3.36
C GLU A 57 -17.05 -9.45 2.99
N GLY A 58 -16.87 -10.52 3.77
CA GLY A 58 -17.43 -11.82 3.38
C GLY A 58 -17.62 -12.84 4.50
N SER A 59 -18.22 -13.98 4.13
CA SER A 59 -18.44 -15.14 5.02
C SER A 59 -17.17 -15.82 5.53
N GLY A 60 -15.99 -15.31 5.15
CA GLY A 60 -14.69 -15.76 5.66
C GLY A 60 -14.42 -15.35 7.11
N LEU A 61 -15.04 -14.28 7.63
CA LEU A 61 -14.98 -13.92 9.05
C LEU A 61 -15.94 -14.78 9.88
N THR A 62 -15.70 -16.09 9.84
CA THR A 62 -16.41 -17.13 10.59
C THR A 62 -15.39 -18.04 11.24
N GLN A 63 -15.79 -18.72 12.31
CA GLN A 63 -14.97 -19.66 13.05
C GLN A 63 -14.21 -20.66 12.16
N ASP A 64 -14.88 -21.24 11.17
CA ASP A 64 -14.26 -22.24 10.29
C ASP A 64 -13.34 -21.61 9.23
N GLY A 65 -13.61 -20.36 8.82
CA GLY A 65 -12.68 -19.52 8.06
C GLY A 65 -11.39 -19.25 8.85
N ILE A 66 -11.49 -18.79 10.09
CA ILE A 66 -10.33 -18.57 10.97
C ILE A 66 -9.58 -19.88 11.25
N LYS A 67 -10.29 -20.99 11.51
CA LYS A 67 -9.69 -22.33 11.63
C LYS A 67 -8.96 -22.76 10.34
N ALA A 68 -9.41 -22.34 9.15
CA ALA A 68 -8.74 -22.63 7.88
C ALA A 68 -7.43 -21.84 7.72
N GLN A 69 -7.45 -20.52 7.99
CA GLN A 69 -6.24 -19.69 7.98
C GLN A 69 -5.19 -20.22 8.98
N ALA A 70 -5.64 -20.61 10.19
CA ALA A 70 -4.81 -21.18 11.23
C ALA A 70 -4.14 -22.51 10.85
N ARG A 71 -4.81 -23.39 10.08
CA ARG A 71 -4.17 -24.61 9.56
C ARG A 71 -3.01 -24.28 8.62
N VAL A 72 -3.22 -23.37 7.66
CA VAL A 72 -2.15 -22.94 6.76
C VAL A 72 -1.00 -22.30 7.52
N MET A 73 -1.30 -21.48 8.53
CA MET A 73 -0.30 -20.91 9.43
C MET A 73 0.53 -22.01 10.10
N HIS A 74 -0.12 -23.01 10.70
CA HIS A 74 0.55 -24.14 11.36
C HIS A 74 1.46 -24.94 10.41
N ASP A 75 0.94 -25.32 9.24
CA ASP A 75 1.60 -26.22 8.29
C ASP A 75 2.75 -25.55 7.53
N LYS A 76 2.52 -24.31 7.07
CA LYS A 76 3.44 -23.61 6.14
C LYS A 76 4.37 -22.63 6.86
N LEU A 77 3.86 -21.80 7.77
CA LEU A 77 4.55 -20.58 8.24
C LEU A 77 5.08 -20.64 9.69
N ARG A 78 4.45 -21.42 10.58
CA ARG A 78 4.77 -21.45 12.03
C ARG A 78 6.23 -21.78 12.35
N ARG A 79 6.88 -22.61 11.52
CA ARG A 79 8.31 -22.96 11.64
C ARG A 79 9.28 -21.81 11.33
N TYR A 80 8.77 -20.66 10.86
CA TYR A 80 9.55 -19.45 10.58
C TYR A 80 9.28 -18.31 11.57
N GLY A 81 8.30 -18.44 12.46
CA GLY A 81 8.00 -17.48 13.55
C GLY A 81 6.53 -17.04 13.60
N TYR A 82 5.83 -17.04 12.47
CA TYR A 82 4.42 -16.62 12.37
C TYR A 82 3.50 -17.48 13.25
N ARG A 83 2.92 -16.86 14.28
CA ARG A 83 2.19 -17.57 15.35
C ARG A 83 0.89 -16.89 15.78
N TYR A 84 0.73 -15.58 15.59
CA TYR A 84 -0.51 -14.88 15.95
C TYR A 84 -1.58 -15.05 14.86
N ILE A 85 -2.81 -15.36 15.27
CA ILE A 85 -4.03 -15.35 14.46
C ILE A 85 -4.97 -14.34 15.12
N ASN A 86 -5.07 -13.15 14.53
CA ASN A 86 -5.85 -12.04 15.06
C ASN A 86 -7.19 -11.97 14.31
N ILE A 87 -8.30 -11.94 15.05
CA ILE A 87 -9.60 -11.55 14.48
C ILE A 87 -9.80 -10.05 14.66
N ASP A 88 -10.02 -9.38 13.54
CA ASP A 88 -10.22 -7.94 13.48
C ASP A 88 -11.71 -7.58 13.65
N ALA A 89 -12.11 -6.34 13.35
CA ALA A 89 -13.50 -5.87 13.50
C ALA A 89 -14.54 -6.80 12.85
N GLY A 90 -15.72 -6.91 13.48
CA GLY A 90 -16.85 -7.73 12.99
C GLY A 90 -16.95 -9.14 13.59
N TRP A 91 -16.29 -9.41 14.72
CA TRP A 91 -16.44 -10.65 15.50
C TRP A 91 -17.59 -10.61 16.53
N SER A 92 -18.04 -9.40 16.89
CA SER A 92 -19.03 -9.11 17.93
C SER A 92 -20.26 -8.44 17.33
N ASP A 93 -21.45 -8.86 17.78
CA ASP A 93 -22.77 -8.33 17.39
C ASP A 93 -23.60 -7.85 18.59
N HIS A 94 -23.22 -8.19 19.83
CA HIS A 94 -23.90 -7.76 21.06
C HIS A 94 -22.95 -7.63 22.26
N LEU A 95 -23.47 -7.05 23.34
CA LEU A 95 -22.80 -6.89 24.63
C LEU A 95 -23.33 -7.90 25.68
N ASP A 96 -22.49 -8.26 26.64
CA ASP A 96 -22.88 -9.03 27.82
C ASP A 96 -23.66 -8.19 28.85
N ALA A 97 -24.10 -8.83 29.93
CA ALA A 97 -24.85 -8.19 31.03
C ALA A 97 -24.07 -7.10 31.79
N TYR A 98 -22.77 -6.93 31.52
CA TYR A 98 -21.87 -5.95 32.12
C TYR A 98 -21.33 -4.95 31.08
N GLY A 99 -21.95 -4.86 29.91
CA GLY A 99 -21.60 -3.90 28.87
C GLY A 99 -20.27 -4.19 28.16
N ARG A 100 -19.85 -5.46 28.07
CA ARG A 100 -18.64 -5.88 27.35
C ARG A 100 -18.98 -6.60 26.05
N ASN A 101 -18.21 -6.36 24.98
CA ASN A 101 -18.38 -7.08 23.72
C ASN A 101 -18.27 -8.60 23.88
N THR A 102 -19.25 -9.31 23.31
CA THR A 102 -19.28 -10.77 23.17
C THR A 102 -19.55 -11.15 21.72
N TRP A 103 -19.37 -12.42 21.36
CA TRP A 103 -19.25 -12.86 19.97
C TRP A 103 -20.59 -13.12 19.26
N ASP A 104 -20.59 -12.90 17.95
CA ASP A 104 -21.64 -13.35 17.04
C ASP A 104 -21.71 -14.89 17.08
N THR A 105 -22.78 -15.42 17.67
CA THR A 105 -22.97 -16.88 17.86
C THR A 105 -23.27 -17.62 16.56
N THR A 106 -23.63 -16.91 15.49
CA THR A 106 -23.80 -17.46 14.13
C THR A 106 -22.46 -17.61 13.43
N ARG A 107 -21.54 -16.64 13.59
CA ARG A 107 -20.16 -16.71 13.08
C ARG A 107 -19.26 -17.62 13.93
N PHE A 108 -19.47 -17.66 15.24
CA PHE A 108 -18.64 -18.36 16.22
C PHE A 108 -19.46 -19.30 17.13
N PRO A 109 -20.01 -20.41 16.58
CA PRO A 109 -20.92 -21.29 17.32
C PRO A 109 -20.26 -22.10 18.45
N ASP A 110 -18.95 -22.40 18.40
CA ASP A 110 -18.24 -23.01 19.53
C ASP A 110 -17.83 -21.95 20.58
N GLY A 111 -17.92 -20.67 20.21
CA GLY A 111 -17.47 -19.51 20.99
C GLY A 111 -15.98 -19.19 20.90
N ILE A 112 -15.64 -17.94 21.19
CA ILE A 112 -14.26 -17.43 21.16
C ILE A 112 -13.30 -18.22 22.06
N PRO A 113 -13.65 -18.65 23.29
CA PRO A 113 -12.77 -19.48 24.12
C PRO A 113 -12.42 -20.82 23.46
N ALA A 114 -13.35 -21.44 22.73
CA ALA A 114 -13.10 -22.71 22.05
C ALA A 114 -12.21 -22.52 20.80
N LEU A 115 -12.37 -21.40 20.09
CA LEU A 115 -11.49 -20.99 19.00
C LEU A 115 -10.06 -20.70 19.51
N ALA A 116 -9.90 -19.91 20.57
CA ALA A 116 -8.61 -19.65 21.20
C ALA A 116 -7.91 -20.95 21.63
N ALA A 117 -8.63 -21.83 22.33
CA ALA A 117 -8.11 -23.14 22.74
C ALA A 117 -7.75 -24.05 21.55
N TYR A 118 -8.45 -23.95 20.40
CA TYR A 118 -8.06 -24.64 19.17
C TYR A 118 -6.74 -24.11 18.61
N LEU A 119 -6.55 -22.78 18.59
CA LEU A 119 -5.32 -22.14 18.13
C LEU A 119 -4.13 -22.50 19.04
N HIS A 120 -4.32 -22.51 20.37
CA HIS A 120 -3.29 -22.97 21.31
C HIS A 120 -2.89 -24.44 21.11
N ARG A 121 -3.85 -25.32 20.78
CA ARG A 121 -3.54 -26.73 20.43
C ARG A 121 -2.73 -26.88 19.14
N LEU A 122 -2.78 -25.90 18.23
CA LEU A 122 -1.89 -25.80 17.06
C LEU A 122 -0.53 -25.14 17.40
N GLY A 123 -0.27 -24.74 18.65
CA GLY A 123 0.91 -23.97 19.01
C GLY A 123 0.93 -22.57 18.38
N LEU A 124 -0.26 -22.01 18.12
CA LEU A 124 -0.49 -20.64 17.70
C LEU A 124 -0.96 -19.80 18.89
N LYS A 125 -1.09 -18.49 18.68
CA LYS A 125 -1.60 -17.48 19.63
C LYS A 125 -2.85 -16.83 19.04
N PHE A 126 -3.79 -16.44 19.91
CA PHE A 126 -5.06 -15.82 19.50
C PHE A 126 -5.07 -14.31 19.77
N GLY A 127 -5.51 -13.51 18.80
CA GLY A 127 -5.69 -12.07 18.97
C GLY A 127 -7.11 -11.60 18.70
N ILE A 128 -7.53 -10.52 19.36
CA ILE A 128 -8.89 -9.97 19.27
C ILE A 128 -8.88 -8.44 19.13
N TYR A 129 -9.90 -7.90 18.46
CA TYR A 129 -10.15 -6.47 18.26
C TYR A 129 -11.09 -5.88 19.31
N LEU A 130 -10.85 -4.63 19.73
CA LEU A 130 -11.80 -3.81 20.50
C LEU A 130 -11.62 -2.31 20.15
N THR A 131 -12.60 -1.48 20.50
CA THR A 131 -12.46 -0.01 20.48
C THR A 131 -12.49 0.58 21.90
N PRO A 132 -11.81 1.72 22.17
CA PRO A 132 -11.81 2.36 23.47
C PRO A 132 -13.18 2.92 23.91
N GLY A 133 -13.32 3.17 25.21
CA GLY A 133 -14.47 3.83 25.85
C GLY A 133 -15.58 2.89 26.32
N VAL A 134 -16.67 3.47 26.83
CA VAL A 134 -17.92 2.75 27.18
C VAL A 134 -18.85 2.75 25.97
N PRO A 135 -19.24 1.60 25.39
CA PRO A 135 -20.15 1.55 24.26
C PRO A 135 -21.45 2.32 24.52
N ILE A 136 -21.93 3.11 23.55
CA ILE A 136 -23.12 3.96 23.71
C ILE A 136 -24.34 3.13 24.14
N GLU A 137 -24.49 1.90 23.64
CA GLU A 137 -25.55 0.95 24.04
C GLU A 137 -25.49 0.59 25.54
N ALA A 138 -24.29 0.34 26.08
CA ALA A 138 -24.10 -0.01 27.49
C ALA A 138 -24.45 1.17 28.42
N TYR A 139 -24.09 2.39 28.00
CA TYR A 139 -24.47 3.63 28.67
C TYR A 139 -25.99 3.88 28.64
N GLN A 140 -26.63 3.71 27.47
CA GLN A 140 -28.07 3.90 27.32
C GLN A 140 -28.90 2.90 28.14
N LYS A 141 -28.45 1.65 28.23
CA LYS A 141 -29.04 0.61 29.10
C LYS A 141 -28.63 0.74 30.58
N ASN A 142 -27.71 1.64 30.90
CA ASN A 142 -27.04 1.80 32.20
C ASN A 142 -26.61 0.47 32.83
N LEU A 143 -25.85 -0.34 32.10
CA LEU A 143 -25.46 -1.69 32.56
C LEU A 143 -24.53 -1.63 33.79
N PRO A 144 -24.58 -2.62 34.69
CA PRO A 144 -23.71 -2.66 35.88
C PRO A 144 -22.26 -2.95 35.51
N VAL A 145 -21.32 -2.28 36.19
CA VAL A 145 -19.89 -2.59 36.11
C VAL A 145 -19.59 -3.79 37.00
N GLN A 146 -19.14 -4.91 36.40
CA GLN A 146 -19.01 -6.20 37.08
C GLN A 146 -18.22 -6.10 38.40
N GLY A 147 -18.80 -6.64 39.48
CA GLY A 147 -18.15 -6.72 40.79
C GLY A 147 -18.18 -5.41 41.61
N THR A 148 -18.88 -4.37 41.14
CA THR A 148 -19.01 -3.09 41.84
C THR A 148 -20.47 -2.72 42.12
N ALA A 149 -20.70 -1.57 42.75
CA ALA A 149 -22.03 -0.96 42.90
C ALA A 149 -22.36 0.05 41.79
N TYR A 150 -21.45 0.28 40.84
CA TYR A 150 -21.52 1.32 39.81
C TYR A 150 -22.05 0.77 38.49
N HIS A 151 -22.56 1.68 37.66
CA HIS A 151 -23.11 1.39 36.35
C HIS A 151 -22.45 2.30 35.29
N MET A 152 -22.71 2.05 34.00
CA MET A 152 -22.07 2.78 32.90
C MET A 152 -22.25 4.31 32.96
N GLN A 153 -23.35 4.81 33.52
CA GLN A 153 -23.60 6.25 33.68
C GLN A 153 -22.85 6.88 34.87
N ASP A 154 -22.32 6.08 35.80
CA ASP A 154 -21.49 6.56 36.91
C ASP A 154 -20.03 6.81 36.47
N ILE A 155 -19.56 6.10 35.42
CA ILE A 155 -18.15 6.02 35.01
C ILE A 155 -17.82 6.68 33.66
N ALA A 156 -18.80 7.19 32.94
CA ALA A 156 -18.64 7.74 31.60
C ALA A 156 -18.92 9.25 31.53
N ASP A 157 -18.15 9.95 30.71
CA ASP A 157 -18.41 11.33 30.28
C ASP A 157 -19.10 11.31 28.91
N PRO A 158 -20.43 11.51 28.84
CA PRO A 158 -21.18 11.50 27.58
C PRO A 158 -20.96 12.76 26.72
N THR A 159 -20.19 13.74 27.22
CA THR A 159 -19.86 14.96 26.47
C THR A 159 -18.60 14.81 25.61
N GLN A 160 -17.85 13.73 25.80
CA GLN A 160 -16.59 13.45 25.09
C GLN A 160 -16.70 12.10 24.35
N PRO A 161 -16.24 12.01 23.10
CA PRO A 161 -16.17 10.73 22.39
C PRO A 161 -15.17 9.81 23.09
N GLY A 162 -15.57 8.55 23.27
CA GLY A 162 -14.72 7.54 23.90
C GLY A 162 -13.66 6.98 22.96
N ASN A 163 -13.82 7.13 21.65
CA ASN A 163 -12.81 6.78 20.64
C ASN A 163 -13.01 7.63 19.38
N THR A 164 -12.11 7.52 18.42
CA THR A 164 -12.15 8.31 17.18
C THR A 164 -13.15 7.79 16.14
N HIS A 165 -13.87 6.70 16.40
CA HIS A 165 -15.01 6.23 15.59
C HIS A 165 -16.35 6.86 16.01
N ASN A 166 -16.45 7.35 17.26
CA ASN A 166 -17.65 7.94 17.87
C ASN A 166 -18.79 6.93 18.14
N ASP A 167 -18.47 5.68 18.49
CA ASP A 167 -19.43 4.64 18.93
C ASP A 167 -19.47 4.39 20.45
N SER A 168 -18.61 5.10 21.20
CA SER A 168 -18.46 5.01 22.65
C SER A 168 -18.38 6.39 23.31
N TYR A 169 -18.58 6.44 24.63
CA TYR A 169 -18.35 7.60 25.49
C TYR A 169 -17.04 7.44 26.29
N ARG A 170 -16.40 8.55 26.63
CA ARG A 170 -15.11 8.55 27.34
C ARG A 170 -15.27 7.97 28.76
N ILE A 171 -14.37 7.08 29.16
CA ILE A 171 -14.27 6.63 30.56
C ILE A 171 -13.65 7.75 31.41
N ASP A 172 -14.37 8.19 32.44
CA ASP A 172 -13.88 9.17 33.41
C ASP A 172 -13.17 8.44 34.57
N PHE A 173 -11.85 8.32 34.47
CA PHE A 173 -11.01 7.68 35.49
C PHE A 173 -10.90 8.47 36.82
N THR A 174 -11.61 9.59 36.98
CA THR A 174 -11.83 10.20 38.30
C THR A 174 -12.96 9.51 39.09
N LYS A 175 -13.75 8.65 38.44
CA LYS A 175 -14.89 7.94 39.03
C LYS A 175 -14.47 6.57 39.57
N PRO A 176 -14.97 6.16 40.76
CA PRO A 176 -14.84 4.77 41.20
C PRO A 176 -15.63 3.86 40.26
N GLY A 177 -15.15 2.63 40.02
CA GLY A 177 -15.73 1.71 39.02
C GLY A 177 -15.10 1.83 37.62
N ALA A 178 -14.51 2.97 37.27
CA ALA A 178 -13.92 3.19 35.93
C ALA A 178 -12.73 2.26 35.65
N ALA A 179 -11.86 2.04 36.65
CA ALA A 179 -10.74 1.11 36.54
C ALA A 179 -11.21 -0.36 36.59
N GLU A 180 -12.26 -0.64 37.35
CA GLU A 180 -12.87 -1.96 37.49
C GLU A 180 -13.55 -2.43 36.19
N TYR A 181 -14.14 -1.52 35.40
CA TYR A 181 -14.68 -1.84 34.07
C TYR A 181 -13.60 -2.34 33.10
N VAL A 182 -12.48 -1.60 33.01
CA VAL A 182 -11.33 -2.00 32.16
C VAL A 182 -10.68 -3.28 32.67
N ARG A 183 -10.58 -3.47 34.01
CA ARG A 183 -10.12 -4.74 34.60
C ARG A 183 -11.04 -5.90 34.26
N GLY A 184 -12.36 -5.71 34.35
CA GLY A 184 -13.36 -6.72 33.99
C GLY A 184 -13.27 -7.15 32.52
N TYR A 185 -12.87 -6.26 31.60
CA TYR A 185 -12.54 -6.64 30.23
C TYR A 185 -11.24 -7.46 30.14
N ALA A 186 -10.16 -7.01 30.78
CA ALA A 186 -8.89 -7.71 30.74
C ALA A 186 -8.98 -9.12 31.33
N ASP A 187 -9.65 -9.27 32.48
CA ASP A 187 -9.91 -10.57 33.12
C ASP A 187 -10.75 -11.49 32.22
N LEU A 188 -11.75 -10.95 31.51
CA LEU A 188 -12.56 -11.70 30.54
C LEU A 188 -11.67 -12.23 29.40
N PHE A 189 -10.89 -11.37 28.76
CA PHE A 189 -9.98 -11.77 27.67
C PHE A 189 -8.88 -12.74 28.14
N ALA A 190 -8.38 -12.58 29.37
CA ALA A 190 -7.46 -13.54 29.97
C ALA A 190 -8.13 -14.91 30.20
N SER A 191 -9.38 -14.94 30.65
CA SER A 191 -10.18 -16.18 30.81
C SER A 191 -10.47 -16.89 29.49
N TRP A 192 -10.63 -16.13 28.39
CA TRP A 192 -10.81 -16.67 27.04
C TRP A 192 -9.49 -17.16 26.42
N GLY A 193 -8.35 -16.81 27.01
CA GLY A 193 -7.03 -17.18 26.50
C GLY A 193 -6.48 -16.27 25.41
N VAL A 194 -6.92 -15.01 25.32
CA VAL A 194 -6.36 -14.01 24.40
C VAL A 194 -4.85 -13.83 24.63
N ASP A 195 -4.08 -13.65 23.56
CA ASP A 195 -2.62 -13.42 23.59
C ASP A 195 -2.22 -12.04 23.01
N TYR A 196 -3.17 -11.34 22.38
CA TYR A 196 -2.98 -10.10 21.63
C TYR A 196 -4.30 -9.31 21.60
N ILE A 197 -4.27 -8.03 21.93
CA ILE A 197 -5.43 -7.12 21.90
C ILE A 197 -5.08 -5.99 20.93
N LYS A 198 -5.82 -5.89 19.83
CA LYS A 198 -5.81 -4.72 18.95
C LYS A 198 -6.87 -3.74 19.44
N MET A 199 -6.43 -2.60 19.95
CA MET A 199 -7.30 -1.48 20.30
C MET A 199 -7.34 -0.50 19.12
N ASP A 200 -8.46 -0.37 18.43
CA ASP A 200 -8.58 0.49 17.24
C ASP A 200 -9.34 1.80 17.52
N PHE A 201 -9.19 2.81 16.65
CA PHE A 201 -9.71 4.17 16.84
C PHE A 201 -9.24 4.87 18.15
N VAL A 202 -8.03 4.55 18.62
CA VAL A 202 -7.33 5.23 19.72
C VAL A 202 -6.89 6.63 19.30
N GLY A 203 -7.20 7.64 20.11
CA GLY A 203 -6.68 9.01 19.97
C GLY A 203 -5.78 9.44 21.14
N PRO A 204 -5.01 10.54 21.02
CA PRO A 204 -4.94 11.45 19.87
C PRO A 204 -4.27 10.85 18.63
N GLY A 205 -4.81 11.16 17.45
CA GLY A 205 -4.41 10.55 16.19
C GLY A 205 -5.39 10.86 15.07
N GLY A 206 -5.57 9.90 14.16
CA GLY A 206 -6.59 9.94 13.10
C GLY A 206 -7.93 9.34 13.54
N GLY A 207 -8.74 8.92 12.56
CA GLY A 207 -10.12 8.50 12.74
C GLY A 207 -11.11 9.54 12.21
N LEU A 208 -12.34 9.52 12.73
CA LEU A 208 -13.47 10.35 12.31
C LEU A 208 -13.69 11.58 13.21
N VAL A 209 -13.48 11.43 14.53
CA VAL A 209 -13.59 12.51 15.52
C VAL A 209 -12.36 12.59 16.42
N PRO A 210 -12.02 13.76 17.01
CA PRO A 210 -10.93 13.85 17.98
C PRO A 210 -11.30 13.19 19.31
N ALA A 211 -10.45 12.27 19.81
CA ALA A 211 -10.55 11.65 21.14
C ALA A 211 -9.19 11.61 21.85
N ASP A 212 -9.18 11.38 23.17
CA ASP A 212 -7.96 11.26 23.98
C ASP A 212 -8.04 10.09 24.97
N ASN A 213 -7.42 8.98 24.55
CA ASN A 213 -7.39 7.70 25.24
C ASN A 213 -6.08 7.46 26.01
N ARG A 214 -5.19 8.45 26.15
CA ARG A 214 -3.86 8.26 26.78
C ARG A 214 -3.94 7.74 28.22
N LEU A 215 -4.94 8.18 28.99
CA LEU A 215 -5.23 7.65 30.33
C LEU A 215 -5.83 6.24 30.27
N GLU A 216 -6.68 5.98 29.29
CA GLU A 216 -7.34 4.69 29.11
C GLU A 216 -6.36 3.59 28.71
N MET A 217 -5.40 3.89 27.81
CA MET A 217 -4.37 2.91 27.42
C MET A 217 -3.43 2.58 28.58
N ARG A 218 -3.18 3.53 29.50
CA ARG A 218 -2.51 3.24 30.78
C ARG A 218 -3.35 2.31 31.66
N ALA A 219 -4.65 2.53 31.76
CA ALA A 219 -5.55 1.66 32.51
C ALA A 219 -5.63 0.25 31.92
N TRP A 220 -5.72 0.12 30.58
CA TRP A 220 -5.65 -1.15 29.87
C TRP A 220 -4.33 -1.88 30.11
N HIS A 221 -3.20 -1.18 30.03
CA HIS A 221 -1.90 -1.78 30.34
C HIS A 221 -1.85 -2.33 31.78
N GLN A 222 -2.25 -1.52 32.77
CA GLN A 222 -2.29 -1.93 34.18
C GLN A 222 -3.27 -3.09 34.42
N ALA A 223 -4.42 -3.11 33.74
CA ALA A 223 -5.39 -4.20 33.79
C ALA A 223 -4.83 -5.50 33.21
N ILE A 224 -4.19 -5.45 32.03
CA ILE A 224 -3.53 -6.60 31.38
C ILE A 224 -2.48 -7.21 32.32
N VAL A 225 -1.61 -6.37 32.91
CA VAL A 225 -0.60 -6.81 33.88
C VAL A 225 -1.24 -7.46 35.12
N ALA A 226 -2.34 -6.90 35.63
CA ALA A 226 -3.05 -7.43 36.80
C ALA A 226 -3.65 -8.84 36.56
N THR A 227 -3.97 -9.22 35.32
CA THR A 227 -4.48 -10.57 35.01
C THR A 227 -3.43 -11.69 35.21
N GLY A 228 -2.14 -11.34 35.23
CA GLY A 228 -1.04 -12.31 35.20
C GLY A 228 -0.87 -13.04 33.85
N ARG A 229 -1.72 -12.79 32.84
CA ARG A 229 -1.59 -13.37 31.49
C ARG A 229 -0.86 -12.40 30.55
N PRO A 230 0.26 -12.80 29.90
CA PRO A 230 0.91 -11.97 28.89
C PRO A 230 0.05 -11.80 27.64
N MET A 231 -0.49 -10.59 27.44
CA MET A 231 -1.28 -10.20 26.27
C MET A 231 -0.67 -8.96 25.61
N HIS A 232 -0.27 -9.06 24.34
CA HIS A 232 0.33 -7.94 23.60
C HIS A 232 -0.73 -6.86 23.35
N LEU A 233 -0.49 -5.61 23.75
CA LEU A 233 -1.38 -4.50 23.45
C LEU A 233 -0.90 -3.73 22.22
N GLU A 234 -1.70 -3.72 21.15
CA GLU A 234 -1.48 -2.98 19.91
C GLU A 234 -2.46 -1.81 19.82
N LEU A 235 -1.99 -0.63 19.41
CA LEU A 235 -2.84 0.56 19.22
C LEU A 235 -3.03 0.85 17.73
N SER A 236 -4.26 1.17 17.33
CA SER A 236 -4.63 1.68 16.01
C SER A 236 -5.65 2.81 16.22
N ASN A 237 -5.81 3.83 15.38
CA ASN A 237 -5.28 4.01 14.04
C ASN A 237 -4.62 5.40 13.89
N SER A 238 -3.53 5.50 13.14
CA SER A 238 -2.87 6.78 12.83
C SER A 238 -2.48 7.57 14.09
N LEU A 239 -1.82 6.91 15.05
CA LEU A 239 -1.51 7.50 16.36
C LEU A 239 -0.64 8.77 16.23
N SER A 240 -0.85 9.73 17.13
CA SER A 240 -0.06 10.96 17.19
C SER A 240 1.41 10.66 17.50
N ILE A 241 2.32 11.09 16.62
CA ILE A 241 3.78 10.99 16.84
C ILE A 241 4.27 11.93 17.96
N ALA A 242 3.54 13.01 18.25
CA ALA A 242 3.83 13.87 19.40
C ALA A 242 3.60 13.15 20.73
N ASP A 243 2.77 12.10 20.73
CA ASP A 243 2.43 11.27 21.87
C ASP A 243 3.19 9.92 21.88
N ALA A 244 4.17 9.71 20.98
CA ALA A 244 4.89 8.44 20.83
C ALA A 244 5.56 7.93 22.12
N ALA A 245 6.04 8.83 22.99
CA ALA A 245 6.57 8.47 24.31
C ALA A 245 5.50 7.96 25.29
N THR A 246 4.22 8.31 25.08
CA THR A 246 3.08 7.73 25.81
C THR A 246 2.80 6.32 25.29
N TRP A 247 2.72 6.13 23.97
CA TRP A 247 2.45 4.83 23.37
C TRP A 247 3.54 3.80 23.73
N GLN A 248 4.81 4.18 23.65
CA GLN A 248 5.95 3.37 24.11
C GLN A 248 5.89 2.98 25.60
N ALA A 249 5.20 3.77 26.44
CA ALA A 249 5.00 3.46 27.85
C ALA A 249 3.76 2.57 28.09
N THR A 250 2.69 2.75 27.32
CA THR A 250 1.38 2.12 27.58
C THR A 250 0.98 0.98 26.64
N SER A 251 1.75 0.66 25.61
CA SER A 251 1.46 -0.48 24.71
C SER A 251 2.74 -1.22 24.28
N ASN A 252 2.56 -2.31 23.52
CA ASN A 252 3.65 -3.05 22.89
C ASN A 252 3.79 -2.72 21.40
N GLY A 253 2.81 -2.07 20.79
CA GLY A 253 2.92 -1.48 19.46
C GLY A 253 1.89 -0.37 19.20
N TRP A 254 2.11 0.41 18.14
CA TRP A 254 1.20 1.46 17.69
C TRP A 254 1.26 1.68 16.16
N ARG A 255 0.09 1.74 15.52
CA ARG A 255 -0.07 1.98 14.08
C ARG A 255 0.19 3.44 13.73
N THR A 256 1.31 3.66 13.06
CA THR A 256 1.87 4.96 12.67
C THR A 256 1.01 5.76 11.69
N ARG A 257 0.16 5.09 10.89
CA ARG A 257 -0.61 5.69 9.80
C ARG A 257 -1.84 4.87 9.43
N GLY A 258 -2.83 5.57 8.87
CA GLY A 258 -4.04 5.01 8.27
C GLY A 258 -3.80 3.83 7.34
N ASP A 259 -4.77 2.93 7.37
CA ASP A 259 -4.92 1.65 6.68
C ASP A 259 -4.03 1.44 5.45
N ILE A 260 -3.32 0.31 5.44
CA ILE A 260 -2.57 -0.15 4.27
C ILE A 260 -3.50 -0.48 3.11
N GLU A 261 -4.75 -0.86 3.37
CA GLU A 261 -5.72 -1.20 2.34
C GLU A 261 -6.02 -0.01 1.43
N CYS A 262 -6.11 -0.23 0.12
CA CYS A 262 -6.49 0.85 -0.80
C CYS A 262 -7.99 1.19 -0.71
N TYR A 263 -8.81 0.25 -0.20
CA TYR A 263 -10.27 0.25 -0.30
C TYR A 263 -10.79 0.50 -1.72
N CYS A 264 -10.05 0.01 -2.72
CA CYS A 264 -10.26 0.27 -4.13
C CYS A 264 -10.85 -0.92 -4.91
N GLY A 265 -11.43 -1.89 -4.18
CA GLY A 265 -12.28 -2.94 -4.71
C GLY A 265 -13.75 -2.51 -4.84
N VAL A 266 -14.38 -2.82 -5.97
CA VAL A 266 -15.80 -2.53 -6.26
C VAL A 266 -16.70 -2.97 -5.09
N ASN A 267 -17.72 -2.18 -4.77
CA ASN A 267 -18.65 -2.44 -3.65
C ASN A 267 -18.06 -2.51 -2.24
N GLY A 268 -16.79 -2.13 -2.04
CA GLY A 268 -16.09 -2.28 -0.77
C GLY A 268 -15.11 -3.45 -0.74
N SER A 269 -15.16 -4.32 -1.77
CA SER A 269 -14.41 -5.57 -1.88
C SER A 269 -13.00 -5.47 -1.32
N SER A 270 -12.61 -6.53 -0.61
CA SER A 270 -11.25 -6.71 -0.14
C SER A 270 -10.23 -6.62 -1.27
N THR A 271 -10.58 -6.98 -2.51
CA THR A 271 -9.65 -7.07 -3.64
C THR A 271 -9.77 -5.88 -4.62
N PRO A 272 -8.66 -5.23 -5.04
CA PRO A 272 -7.28 -5.49 -4.61
C PRO A 272 -7.03 -5.03 -3.16
N LEU A 273 -6.22 -5.79 -2.40
CA LEU A 273 -5.96 -5.55 -0.97
C LEU A 273 -5.38 -4.15 -0.76
N THR A 274 -4.26 -3.84 -1.42
CA THR A 274 -3.54 -2.57 -1.30
C THR A 274 -3.12 -2.01 -2.67
N SER A 275 -2.31 -0.95 -2.68
CA SER A 275 -1.67 -0.41 -3.88
C SER A 275 -0.26 0.07 -3.56
N TRP A 276 0.60 0.19 -4.57
CA TRP A 276 1.93 0.77 -4.41
C TRP A 276 1.92 2.15 -3.74
N GLN A 277 0.87 2.97 -3.99
CA GLN A 277 0.72 4.28 -3.34
C GLN A 277 0.57 4.15 -1.81
N ARG A 278 -0.18 3.15 -1.32
CA ARG A 278 -0.35 2.89 0.12
C ARG A 278 0.94 2.39 0.76
N THR A 279 1.63 1.46 0.10
CA THR A 279 2.89 0.85 0.56
C THR A 279 4.06 1.83 0.55
N SER A 280 4.32 2.51 -0.57
CA SER A 280 5.42 3.47 -0.69
C SER A 280 5.27 4.67 0.26
N ALA A 281 4.04 5.07 0.58
CA ALA A 281 3.75 6.11 1.55
C ALA A 281 4.06 5.72 3.02
N ARG A 282 4.58 4.50 3.27
CA ARG A 282 5.21 4.12 4.55
C ARG A 282 6.70 4.47 4.66
N PHE A 283 7.44 4.71 3.56
CA PHE A 283 8.87 5.06 3.64
C PHE A 283 9.13 6.31 4.50
N ASP A 284 8.29 7.33 4.41
CA ASP A 284 8.39 8.52 5.26
C ASP A 284 7.87 8.30 6.69
N GLN A 285 7.03 7.28 6.94
CA GLN A 285 6.66 6.88 8.30
C GLN A 285 7.83 6.16 8.97
N VAL A 286 8.44 5.16 8.32
CA VAL A 286 9.62 4.44 8.86
C VAL A 286 10.72 5.43 9.24
N ALA A 287 11.03 6.39 8.36
CA ALA A 287 12.05 7.39 8.63
C ALA A 287 11.71 8.40 9.75
N ALA A 288 10.42 8.64 10.03
CA ALA A 288 9.98 9.57 11.08
C ALA A 288 9.84 8.88 12.46
N TRP A 289 9.38 7.63 12.46
CA TRP A 289 9.07 6.88 13.68
C TRP A 289 10.23 6.01 14.20
N GLN A 290 11.29 5.83 13.41
CA GLN A 290 12.53 5.12 13.78
C GLN A 290 13.01 5.34 15.23
N PRO A 291 12.99 6.55 15.83
CA PRO A 291 13.50 6.77 17.18
C PRO A 291 12.66 6.16 18.32
N PHE A 292 11.43 5.72 18.03
CA PHE A 292 10.46 5.25 19.04
C PHE A 292 10.31 3.73 19.07
N GLY A 293 10.74 3.02 18.02
CA GLY A 293 10.64 1.56 17.91
C GLY A 293 11.85 0.85 18.50
N GLY A 294 11.62 -0.30 19.14
CA GLY A 294 12.67 -1.15 19.70
C GLY A 294 12.14 -2.43 20.33
N SER A 295 13.02 -3.17 21.02
CA SER A 295 12.68 -4.42 21.72
C SER A 295 11.50 -4.25 22.69
N GLY A 296 10.32 -4.75 22.29
CA GLY A 296 9.10 -4.79 23.12
C GLY A 296 8.12 -3.63 22.93
N ALA A 297 8.45 -2.67 22.06
CA ALA A 297 7.66 -1.49 21.76
C ALA A 297 7.84 -1.12 20.27
N PHE A 298 6.93 -1.58 19.42
CA PHE A 298 7.12 -1.63 17.96
C PHE A 298 6.30 -0.57 17.22
N ASN A 299 6.91 0.07 16.22
CA ASN A 299 6.18 0.88 15.26
C ASN A 299 5.43 -0.05 14.31
N ASP A 300 4.10 0.04 14.25
CA ASP A 300 3.31 -0.67 13.26
C ASP A 300 3.10 0.17 12.00
N TYR A 301 3.48 -0.37 10.85
CA TYR A 301 3.19 0.20 9.53
C TYR A 301 2.00 -0.49 8.86
N ASP A 302 1.25 -1.30 9.59
CA ASP A 302 0.07 -2.06 9.22
C ASP A 302 0.37 -3.29 8.32
N SER A 303 -0.67 -4.02 7.95
CA SER A 303 -0.64 -5.38 7.41
C SER A 303 0.21 -5.57 6.14
N ILE A 304 0.76 -6.77 6.00
CA ILE A 304 1.65 -7.19 4.92
C ILE A 304 0.84 -7.95 3.85
N GLU A 305 0.78 -7.39 2.65
CA GLU A 305 -0.06 -7.87 1.54
C GLU A 305 0.73 -8.72 0.53
N VAL A 306 1.56 -9.62 1.08
CA VAL A 306 2.35 -10.60 0.32
C VAL A 306 1.50 -11.85 0.11
N GLY A 307 0.68 -11.85 -0.95
CA GLY A 307 -0.15 -13.00 -1.31
C GLY A 307 -1.10 -12.75 -2.48
N ASN A 308 -2.08 -13.64 -2.64
CA ASN A 308 -3.30 -13.46 -3.43
C ASN A 308 -3.13 -13.11 -4.93
N GLY A 309 -1.97 -13.32 -5.56
CA GLY A 309 -1.79 -13.02 -6.99
C GLY A 309 -2.15 -11.57 -7.36
N SER A 310 -2.90 -11.35 -8.44
CA SER A 310 -3.40 -10.02 -8.84
C SER A 310 -4.24 -9.32 -7.75
N ASP A 311 -4.98 -10.11 -6.96
CA ASP A 311 -5.88 -9.60 -5.93
C ASP A 311 -5.14 -8.95 -4.76
N GLY A 312 -3.83 -9.16 -4.60
CA GLY A 312 -3.02 -8.41 -3.63
C GLY A 312 -2.82 -6.93 -3.98
N GLY A 313 -2.94 -6.57 -5.27
CA GLY A 313 -2.72 -5.20 -5.76
C GLY A 313 -1.25 -4.78 -5.92
N LEU A 314 -0.30 -5.56 -5.40
CA LEU A 314 1.15 -5.35 -5.51
C LEU A 314 1.83 -6.33 -6.49
N THR A 315 2.82 -5.84 -7.24
CA THR A 315 3.73 -6.67 -8.04
C THR A 315 4.65 -7.54 -7.14
N PRO A 316 5.33 -8.57 -7.69
CA PRO A 316 6.30 -9.37 -6.91
C PRO A 316 7.45 -8.54 -6.33
N ASP A 317 7.92 -7.52 -7.04
CA ASP A 317 8.98 -6.62 -6.58
C ASP A 317 8.48 -5.67 -5.48
N GLU A 318 7.24 -5.17 -5.59
CA GLU A 318 6.60 -4.35 -4.56
C GLU A 318 6.35 -5.14 -3.26
N ARG A 319 6.01 -6.43 -3.36
CA ARG A 319 5.94 -7.36 -2.20
C ARG A 319 7.30 -7.53 -1.53
N GLN A 320 8.36 -7.75 -2.32
CA GLN A 320 9.72 -7.85 -1.80
C GLN A 320 10.15 -6.54 -1.12
N THR A 321 9.77 -5.39 -1.69
CA THR A 321 9.97 -4.07 -1.10
C THR A 321 9.20 -3.88 0.21
N GLN A 322 7.92 -4.25 0.27
CA GLN A 322 7.13 -4.15 1.51
C GLN A 322 7.81 -4.94 2.65
N LEU A 323 8.08 -6.23 2.42
CA LEU A 323 8.69 -7.08 3.44
C LEU A 323 10.11 -6.61 3.82
N SER A 324 10.91 -6.16 2.85
CA SER A 324 12.24 -5.56 3.14
C SER A 324 12.16 -4.31 4.02
N LEU A 325 11.19 -3.43 3.77
CA LEU A 325 11.02 -2.19 4.51
C LEU A 325 10.49 -2.43 5.93
N TRP A 326 9.51 -3.32 6.09
CA TRP A 326 8.97 -3.71 7.41
C TRP A 326 10.05 -4.38 8.27
N SER A 327 10.82 -5.33 7.70
CA SER A 327 11.91 -5.99 8.42
C SER A 327 13.05 -5.06 8.80
N LEU A 328 13.40 -4.08 7.96
CA LEU A 328 14.36 -3.04 8.35
C LEU A 328 13.86 -2.18 9.52
N ALA A 329 12.54 -1.99 9.63
CA ALA A 329 11.91 -1.20 10.68
C ALA A 329 11.54 -2.02 11.94
N SER A 330 11.77 -3.34 11.97
CA SER A 330 11.29 -4.24 13.04
C SER A 330 9.79 -4.03 13.35
N SER A 331 8.98 -3.99 12.30
CA SER A 331 7.52 -3.84 12.36
C SER A 331 6.86 -5.19 12.67
N PRO A 332 5.67 -5.23 13.31
CA PRO A 332 4.88 -6.46 13.37
C PRO A 332 4.68 -7.04 11.96
N LEU A 333 5.09 -8.29 11.75
CA LEU A 333 4.94 -9.01 10.49
C LEU A 333 3.59 -9.73 10.47
N LEU A 334 2.50 -8.95 10.50
CA LEU A 334 1.13 -9.43 10.41
C LEU A 334 0.68 -9.45 8.95
N LEU A 335 0.35 -10.63 8.43
CA LEU A 335 -0.16 -10.81 7.07
C LEU A 335 -1.64 -10.42 6.99
N GLY A 336 -2.04 -9.61 6.01
CA GLY A 336 -3.46 -9.33 5.73
C GLY A 336 -4.10 -10.29 4.72
N THR A 337 -3.26 -10.98 3.96
CA THR A 337 -3.64 -11.80 2.79
C THR A 337 -4.43 -13.08 3.15
N ASP A 338 -5.04 -13.72 2.15
CA ASP A 338 -5.73 -15.01 2.35
C ASP A 338 -4.72 -16.15 2.30
N LEU A 339 -4.35 -16.71 3.46
CA LEU A 339 -3.29 -17.72 3.56
C LEU A 339 -3.64 -18.97 2.74
N THR A 340 -4.93 -19.27 2.56
CA THR A 340 -5.38 -20.41 1.75
C THR A 340 -5.01 -20.29 0.27
N LYS A 341 -4.80 -19.07 -0.22
CA LYS A 341 -4.38 -18.76 -1.60
C LYS A 341 -2.86 -18.61 -1.79
N LEU A 342 -2.05 -18.69 -0.73
CA LEU A 342 -0.59 -18.54 -0.81
C LEU A 342 0.06 -19.60 -1.72
N ASP A 343 0.71 -19.12 -2.78
CA ASP A 343 1.40 -19.92 -3.78
C ASP A 343 2.88 -20.19 -3.42
N ALA A 344 3.62 -20.86 -4.31
CA ALA A 344 5.02 -21.19 -4.08
C ALA A 344 5.98 -19.98 -4.15
N ALA A 345 5.59 -18.86 -4.77
CA ALA A 345 6.36 -17.62 -4.81
C ALA A 345 6.12 -16.77 -3.55
N ASP A 346 4.87 -16.58 -3.13
CA ASP A 346 4.53 -15.89 -1.89
C ASP A 346 5.19 -16.61 -0.70
N LEU A 347 5.14 -17.95 -0.66
CA LEU A 347 5.82 -18.75 0.37
C LEU A 347 7.35 -18.65 0.32
N ARG A 348 7.99 -18.33 -0.81
CA ARG A 348 9.44 -18.07 -0.84
C ARG A 348 9.77 -16.74 -0.17
N LEU A 349 8.93 -15.72 -0.33
CA LEU A 349 9.09 -14.44 0.36
C LEU A 349 8.88 -14.62 1.88
N LEU A 350 7.76 -15.24 2.26
CA LEU A 350 7.37 -15.42 3.66
C LEU A 350 8.16 -16.47 4.45
N ALA A 351 8.92 -17.34 3.78
CA ALA A 351 9.80 -18.32 4.43
C ALA A 351 11.25 -17.85 4.58
N ASN A 352 11.59 -16.64 4.13
CA ASN A 352 12.98 -16.19 4.06
C ASN A 352 13.55 -15.87 5.45
N ARG A 353 14.32 -16.82 6.00
CA ARG A 353 14.95 -16.70 7.33
C ARG A 353 15.94 -15.55 7.44
N ASP A 354 16.64 -15.19 6.37
CA ASP A 354 17.64 -14.12 6.40
C ASP A 354 16.98 -12.74 6.53
N VAL A 355 15.81 -12.56 5.89
CA VAL A 355 14.99 -11.34 5.98
C VAL A 355 14.23 -11.29 7.32
N ILE A 356 13.66 -12.40 7.77
CA ILE A 356 13.02 -12.50 9.09
C ILE A 356 14.03 -12.25 10.22
N ALA A 357 15.30 -12.65 10.07
CA ALA A 357 16.34 -12.33 11.04
C ALA A 357 16.63 -10.82 11.13
N VAL A 358 16.49 -10.06 10.03
CA VAL A 358 16.59 -8.60 10.05
C VAL A 358 15.40 -7.98 10.80
N ASP A 359 14.19 -8.52 10.67
CA ASP A 359 13.05 -8.05 11.46
C ASP A 359 13.25 -8.26 12.97
N GLN A 360 13.59 -9.50 13.33
CA GLN A 360 13.61 -9.97 14.71
C GLN A 360 14.87 -9.56 15.49
N ASP A 361 15.78 -8.74 14.91
CA ASP A 361 16.90 -8.12 15.63
C ASP A 361 16.46 -6.97 16.56
N THR A 362 15.23 -6.47 16.42
CA THR A 362 14.59 -5.36 17.14
C THR A 362 15.12 -3.95 16.87
N VAL A 363 16.09 -3.78 15.96
CA VAL A 363 16.74 -2.50 15.66
C VAL A 363 15.98 -1.80 14.52
N ASN A 364 15.40 -0.63 14.78
CA ASN A 364 14.74 0.18 13.75
C ASN A 364 15.77 0.90 12.86
N ALA A 365 15.74 0.68 11.53
CA ALA A 365 16.70 1.27 10.58
C ALA A 365 16.43 2.74 10.23
N SER A 366 17.52 3.52 10.18
CA SER A 366 17.50 4.94 9.82
C SER A 366 17.60 5.13 8.31
N ARG A 367 16.88 6.13 7.77
CA ARG A 367 17.04 6.53 6.37
C ARG A 367 18.31 7.35 6.19
N VAL A 368 19.28 6.82 5.44
CA VAL A 368 20.57 7.47 5.16
C VAL A 368 20.61 8.18 3.81
N SER A 369 19.64 7.92 2.91
CA SER A 369 19.48 8.69 1.66
C SER A 369 18.04 8.71 1.16
N LYS A 370 17.66 9.81 0.50
CA LYS A 370 16.39 10.00 -0.24
C LYS A 370 16.63 10.86 -1.47
N THR A 371 16.20 10.38 -2.63
CA THR A 371 16.06 11.17 -3.87
C THR A 371 14.59 11.21 -4.28
N ALA A 372 14.28 11.75 -5.46
CA ALA A 372 12.93 11.67 -6.02
C ALA A 372 12.51 10.24 -6.43
N THR A 373 13.48 9.34 -6.68
CA THR A 373 13.23 8.01 -7.27
C THR A 373 13.90 6.86 -6.52
N ALA A 374 14.66 7.12 -5.45
CA ALA A 374 15.35 6.08 -4.68
C ALA A 374 15.49 6.45 -3.20
N GLN A 375 15.55 5.44 -2.33
CA GLN A 375 15.76 5.60 -0.89
C GLN A 375 16.72 4.54 -0.36
N VAL A 376 17.48 4.88 0.69
CA VAL A 376 18.41 3.96 1.34
C VAL A 376 18.21 3.99 2.85
N PHE A 377 18.08 2.81 3.45
CA PHE A 377 17.93 2.62 4.90
C PHE A 377 19.06 1.73 5.41
N ALA A 378 19.56 2.05 6.61
CA ALA A 378 20.70 1.36 7.23
C ALA A 378 20.44 1.09 8.73
N LYS A 379 20.93 -0.05 9.21
CA LYS A 379 21.09 -0.35 10.65
C LYS A 379 22.32 -1.21 10.90
N THR A 380 22.85 -1.16 12.12
CA THR A 380 23.92 -2.05 12.57
C THR A 380 23.33 -3.10 13.50
N GLU A 381 23.51 -4.37 13.16
CA GLU A 381 23.14 -5.50 14.03
C GLU A 381 24.03 -5.52 15.31
N PRO A 382 23.59 -6.16 16.41
CA PRO A 382 24.38 -6.28 17.64
C PRO A 382 25.74 -6.99 17.48
N ASN A 383 26.00 -7.61 16.34
CA ASN A 383 27.27 -8.26 15.96
C ASN A 383 28.28 -7.31 15.27
N GLY A 384 27.87 -6.10 14.89
CA GLY A 384 28.68 -5.12 14.14
C GLY A 384 28.57 -5.18 12.61
N ASP A 385 27.80 -6.12 12.05
CA ASP A 385 27.45 -6.15 10.62
C ASP A 385 26.36 -5.10 10.33
N VAL A 386 26.38 -4.48 9.15
CA VAL A 386 25.41 -3.45 8.75
C VAL A 386 24.39 -4.03 7.77
N ILE A 387 23.11 -3.86 8.04
CA ILE A 387 22.04 -4.16 7.08
C ILE A 387 21.71 -2.92 6.26
N LEU A 388 21.71 -3.07 4.92
CA LEU A 388 21.40 -2.01 3.97
C LEU A 388 20.25 -2.41 3.06
N GLY A 389 19.19 -1.60 3.05
CA GLY A 389 18.11 -1.65 2.05
C GLY A 389 18.30 -0.56 1.00
N LEU A 390 18.52 -0.97 -0.25
CA LEU A 390 18.60 -0.11 -1.43
C LEU A 390 17.28 -0.21 -2.20
N PHE A 391 16.47 0.85 -2.16
CA PHE A 391 15.11 0.86 -2.72
C PHE A 391 15.01 1.76 -3.95
N ASN A 392 14.37 1.24 -5.00
CA ASN A 392 13.91 2.03 -6.13
C ASN A 392 12.43 2.40 -5.89
N THR A 393 12.12 3.69 -5.93
CA THR A 393 10.75 4.21 -5.85
C THR A 393 10.32 4.97 -7.11
N GLY A 394 11.08 4.85 -8.20
CA GLY A 394 10.76 5.41 -9.51
C GLY A 394 10.27 4.36 -10.52
N ALA A 395 9.70 4.86 -11.62
CA ALA A 395 9.05 4.06 -12.67
C ALA A 395 10.00 3.36 -13.66
N VAL A 396 11.33 3.43 -13.45
CA VAL A 396 12.34 2.76 -14.29
C VAL A 396 13.35 2.02 -13.42
N ALA A 397 13.85 0.88 -13.89
CA ALA A 397 14.94 0.17 -13.23
C ALA A 397 16.23 1.02 -13.26
N GLN A 398 16.95 1.08 -12.15
CA GLN A 398 18.14 1.93 -12.00
C GLN A 398 19.20 1.32 -11.08
N THR A 399 20.39 1.91 -11.05
CA THR A 399 21.37 1.62 -10.00
C THR A 399 21.04 2.44 -8.77
N VAL A 400 20.83 1.79 -7.63
CA VAL A 400 20.73 2.45 -6.32
C VAL A 400 22.02 2.17 -5.55
N SER A 401 22.59 3.20 -4.92
CA SER A 401 23.89 3.12 -4.26
C SER A 401 24.01 4.06 -3.06
N VAL A 402 25.00 3.79 -2.21
CA VAL A 402 25.34 4.59 -1.04
C VAL A 402 26.85 4.55 -0.80
N ALA A 403 27.44 5.63 -0.30
CA ALA A 403 28.83 5.67 0.15
C ALA A 403 28.98 4.90 1.47
N ALA A 404 30.11 4.21 1.66
CA ALA A 404 30.27 3.29 2.78
C ALA A 404 30.21 3.98 4.16
N ASP A 405 30.76 5.18 4.26
CA ASP A 405 30.70 6.05 5.45
C ASP A 405 29.26 6.48 5.79
N THR A 406 28.50 6.89 4.78
CA THR A 406 27.09 7.29 4.85
C THR A 406 26.19 6.12 5.25
N ALA A 407 26.59 4.90 4.89
CA ALA A 407 25.97 3.65 5.31
C ALA A 407 26.35 3.20 6.73
N GLY A 408 27.26 3.91 7.43
CA GLY A 408 27.75 3.53 8.76
C GLY A 408 28.77 2.38 8.77
N LEU A 409 29.33 2.00 7.61
CA LEU A 409 30.33 0.93 7.53
C LEU A 409 31.71 1.40 8.03
N PRO A 410 32.43 0.58 8.82
CA PRO A 410 33.79 0.90 9.22
C PRO A 410 34.74 0.80 8.01
N VAL A 411 35.66 1.77 7.91
CA VAL A 411 36.57 1.96 6.76
C VAL A 411 37.27 0.66 6.33
N SER A 412 37.02 0.23 5.09
CA SER A 412 37.66 -0.93 4.48
C SER A 412 37.92 -0.71 2.99
N SER A 413 38.90 -1.44 2.44
CA SER A 413 39.19 -1.44 0.99
C SER A 413 38.18 -2.25 0.16
N SER A 414 37.36 -3.10 0.81
CA SER A 414 36.30 -3.89 0.18
C SER A 414 35.39 -4.51 1.24
N TYR A 415 34.11 -4.68 0.93
CA TYR A 415 33.15 -5.32 1.83
C TYR A 415 32.69 -6.68 1.30
N ARG A 416 32.32 -7.58 2.22
CA ARG A 416 31.50 -8.77 1.94
C ARG A 416 30.04 -8.33 2.01
N LEU A 417 29.28 -8.65 0.96
CA LEU A 417 27.84 -8.41 0.86
C LEU A 417 27.16 -9.78 0.82
N ASP A 418 26.23 -10.02 1.74
CA ASP A 418 25.30 -11.14 1.67
C ASP A 418 23.95 -10.61 1.20
N ASN A 419 23.55 -10.91 -0.03
CA ASN A 419 22.21 -10.56 -0.52
C ASN A 419 21.19 -11.45 0.18
N LEU A 420 20.33 -10.88 1.00
CA LEU A 420 19.40 -11.63 1.85
C LEU A 420 18.19 -12.18 1.08
N TRP A 421 17.99 -11.77 -0.18
CA TRP A 421 16.95 -12.30 -1.08
C TRP A 421 17.45 -13.39 -2.03
N THR A 422 18.68 -13.29 -2.53
CA THR A 422 19.27 -14.32 -3.41
C THR A 422 20.17 -15.31 -2.67
N HIS A 423 20.47 -15.06 -1.39
CA HIS A 423 21.47 -15.76 -0.56
C HIS A 423 22.89 -15.74 -1.16
N GLU A 424 23.16 -14.82 -2.08
CA GLU A 424 24.44 -14.72 -2.77
C GLU A 424 25.46 -13.89 -1.98
N VAL A 425 26.64 -14.47 -1.78
CA VAL A 425 27.79 -13.81 -1.16
C VAL A 425 28.67 -13.19 -2.23
N THR A 426 28.83 -11.87 -2.22
CA THR A 426 29.70 -11.12 -3.14
C THR A 426 30.69 -10.23 -2.39
N ARG A 427 31.62 -9.63 -3.13
CA ARG A 427 32.62 -8.67 -2.65
C ARG A 427 32.54 -7.38 -3.46
N SER A 428 32.25 -6.25 -2.81
CA SER A 428 32.28 -4.92 -3.43
C SER A 428 33.65 -4.25 -3.26
N SER A 429 33.90 -3.18 -4.01
CA SER A 429 34.92 -2.18 -3.65
C SER A 429 34.58 -1.48 -2.31
N GLY A 430 35.57 -0.79 -1.71
CA GLY A 430 35.44 -0.14 -0.41
C GLY A 430 34.79 1.25 -0.41
N ALA A 431 34.53 1.85 -1.58
CA ALA A 431 34.02 3.22 -1.66
C ALA A 431 32.47 3.29 -1.54
N THR A 432 31.78 2.38 -2.24
CA THR A 432 30.32 2.38 -2.36
C THR A 432 29.74 0.97 -2.31
N VAL A 433 28.53 0.86 -1.76
CA VAL A 433 27.66 -0.31 -1.91
C VAL A 433 26.59 0.05 -2.94
N ALA A 434 26.35 -0.84 -3.91
CA ALA A 434 25.46 -0.59 -5.04
C ALA A 434 24.79 -1.87 -5.55
N ALA A 435 23.60 -1.72 -6.12
CA ALA A 435 22.85 -2.76 -6.80
C ALA A 435 22.04 -2.19 -7.98
N SER A 436 21.80 -3.03 -8.99
CA SER A 436 20.71 -2.81 -9.96
C SER A 436 19.40 -3.16 -9.28
N VAL A 437 18.43 -2.26 -9.27
CA VAL A 437 17.14 -2.43 -8.60
C VAL A 437 16.01 -2.21 -9.62
N PRO A 438 15.08 -3.17 -9.78
CA PRO A 438 13.98 -3.07 -10.74
C PRO A 438 12.96 -2.01 -10.30
N VAL A 439 11.98 -1.72 -11.16
CA VAL A 439 10.88 -0.78 -10.85
C VAL A 439 10.22 -1.16 -9.52
N HIS A 440 10.11 -0.19 -8.61
CA HIS A 440 9.53 -0.34 -7.26
C HIS A 440 10.18 -1.42 -6.35
N GLY A 441 11.32 -1.99 -6.76
CA GLY A 441 11.99 -3.09 -6.08
C GLY A 441 12.97 -2.68 -4.97
N ALA A 442 13.52 -3.69 -4.31
CA ALA A 442 14.49 -3.55 -3.23
C ALA A 442 15.62 -4.59 -3.35
N ALA A 443 16.85 -4.16 -3.05
CA ALA A 443 17.96 -5.06 -2.73
C ALA A 443 18.32 -4.90 -1.24
N LEU A 444 18.40 -6.01 -0.52
CA LEU A 444 18.67 -6.05 0.93
C LEU A 444 19.96 -6.84 1.18
N PHE A 445 20.92 -6.24 1.87
CA PHE A 445 22.24 -6.83 2.12
C PHE A 445 22.61 -6.80 3.60
N ARG A 446 23.24 -7.86 4.11
CA ARG A 446 24.10 -7.81 5.31
C ARG A 446 25.55 -7.57 4.87
N VAL A 447 26.20 -6.55 5.41
CA VAL A 447 27.46 -6.00 4.89
C VAL A 447 28.50 -5.83 5.99
N ARG A 448 29.73 -6.29 5.72
CA ARG A 448 30.87 -6.19 6.67
C ARG A 448 32.22 -6.14 5.96
N PRO A 449 33.29 -5.63 6.60
CA PRO A 449 34.63 -5.60 6.01
C PRO A 449 35.10 -6.96 5.48
N TRP A 450 35.69 -6.97 4.28
CA TRP A 450 36.34 -8.19 3.77
C TRP A 450 37.70 -8.37 4.44
N ALA A 451 37.87 -9.47 5.18
CA ALA A 451 39.09 -9.74 5.92
C ALA A 451 40.35 -9.73 5.02
N ALA A 452 41.39 -9.04 5.47
CA ALA A 452 42.67 -8.93 4.77
C ALA A 452 43.30 -10.32 4.51
N GLY A 453 44.05 -10.45 3.41
CA GLY A 453 44.71 -11.70 3.02
C GLY A 453 43.80 -12.80 2.47
N LYS A 454 42.46 -12.68 2.55
CA LYS A 454 41.55 -13.68 1.96
C LYS A 454 41.42 -13.52 0.44
N THR A 455 41.27 -14.67 -0.23
CA THR A 455 41.12 -14.79 -1.70
C THR A 455 40.00 -13.91 -2.28
N PRO A 456 40.10 -13.52 -3.56
CA PRO A 456 39.00 -12.94 -4.33
C PRO A 456 37.68 -13.72 -4.23
N GLY A 457 36.73 -13.20 -3.46
CA GLY A 457 35.33 -13.58 -3.55
C GLY A 457 34.72 -13.18 -4.89
N ARG A 458 33.50 -13.67 -5.15
CA ARG A 458 32.70 -13.29 -6.32
C ARG A 458 32.56 -11.76 -6.40
N PRO A 459 32.86 -11.11 -7.54
CA PRO A 459 32.68 -9.67 -7.66
C PRO A 459 31.20 -9.30 -7.48
N GLN A 460 30.92 -8.19 -6.78
CA GLN A 460 29.58 -7.62 -6.74
C GLN A 460 29.22 -7.07 -8.12
N THR A 461 28.16 -7.59 -8.72
CA THR A 461 27.73 -7.27 -10.08
C THR A 461 26.22 -7.07 -10.14
N GLY A 462 25.74 -6.23 -11.05
CA GLY A 462 24.32 -6.02 -11.30
C GLY A 462 24.01 -6.03 -12.80
N LEU A 463 22.74 -6.26 -13.11
CA LEU A 463 22.19 -6.15 -14.46
C LEU A 463 20.93 -5.28 -14.39
N ALA A 464 21.00 -4.05 -14.87
CA ALA A 464 19.81 -3.20 -14.97
C ALA A 464 19.16 -3.40 -16.35
N VAL A 465 17.86 -3.72 -16.37
CA VAL A 465 17.10 -3.95 -17.61
C VAL A 465 16.10 -2.81 -17.79
N THR A 466 16.14 -2.14 -18.94
CA THR A 466 15.21 -1.04 -19.26
C THR A 466 14.56 -1.26 -20.61
N ALA A 467 13.25 -1.08 -20.68
CA ALA A 467 12.42 -1.11 -21.88
C ALA A 467 11.40 0.06 -21.82
N PRO A 468 10.68 0.38 -22.90
CA PRO A 468 9.46 1.18 -22.80
C PRO A 468 8.48 0.53 -21.81
N GLY A 469 7.85 1.33 -20.94
CA GLY A 469 6.88 0.79 -19.98
C GLY A 469 5.60 0.23 -20.62
N ILE A 470 5.32 0.64 -21.87
CA ILE A 470 4.15 0.24 -22.65
C ILE A 470 4.60 -0.01 -24.11
N LEU A 471 3.99 -0.99 -24.77
CA LEU A 471 4.33 -1.39 -26.14
C LEU A 471 3.13 -1.99 -26.88
N ALA A 472 2.89 -1.57 -28.12
CA ALA A 472 1.82 -2.15 -28.92
C ALA A 472 2.16 -3.56 -29.47
N THR A 473 1.16 -4.40 -29.71
CA THR A 473 1.36 -5.70 -30.37
C THR A 473 2.01 -5.54 -31.75
N GLY A 474 2.92 -6.45 -32.10
CA GLY A 474 3.78 -6.34 -33.29
C GLY A 474 4.78 -5.17 -33.34
N GLN A 475 4.74 -4.20 -32.41
CA GLN A 475 5.62 -3.03 -32.44
C GLN A 475 7.05 -3.38 -32.00
N GLN A 476 8.06 -2.94 -32.76
CA GLN A 476 9.45 -3.13 -32.38
C GLN A 476 9.89 -2.10 -31.33
N ALA A 477 10.56 -2.59 -30.28
CA ALA A 477 11.10 -1.78 -29.18
C ALA A 477 12.57 -2.12 -28.89
N THR A 478 13.23 -1.28 -28.11
CA THR A 478 14.61 -1.50 -27.66
C THR A 478 14.64 -1.83 -26.17
N VAL A 479 15.37 -2.89 -25.81
CA VAL A 479 15.73 -3.23 -24.43
C VAL A 479 17.23 -3.03 -24.25
N ASN A 480 17.62 -2.26 -23.23
CA ASN A 480 18.99 -2.20 -22.76
C ASN A 480 19.16 -3.14 -21.56
N ALA A 481 20.26 -3.88 -21.52
CA ALA A 481 20.69 -4.69 -20.40
C ALA A 481 22.12 -4.26 -20.00
N ASP A 482 22.20 -3.50 -18.91
CA ASP A 482 23.42 -2.84 -18.42
C ASP A 482 24.08 -3.67 -17.32
N PHE A 483 25.10 -4.44 -17.71
CA PHE A 483 25.92 -5.22 -16.78
C PHE A 483 27.00 -4.35 -16.16
N THR A 484 26.97 -4.20 -14.84
CA THR A 484 27.93 -3.38 -14.08
C THR A 484 28.71 -4.21 -13.07
N ASN A 485 30.02 -3.93 -12.95
CA ASN A 485 30.91 -4.59 -12.00
C ASN A 485 31.37 -3.62 -10.90
N TRP A 486 30.82 -3.72 -9.71
CA TRP A 486 31.22 -2.97 -8.50
C TRP A 486 32.20 -3.75 -7.60
N GLY A 487 32.68 -4.91 -8.06
CA GLY A 487 33.57 -5.79 -7.31
C GLY A 487 35.04 -5.38 -7.34
N THR A 488 35.91 -6.26 -6.83
CA THR A 488 37.36 -6.03 -6.75
C THR A 488 38.18 -6.76 -7.82
N VAL A 489 37.53 -7.48 -8.73
CA VAL A 489 38.16 -8.26 -9.83
C VAL A 489 37.35 -8.10 -11.11
N ALA A 490 37.98 -8.24 -12.26
CA ALA A 490 37.29 -8.20 -13.55
C ALA A 490 36.37 -9.42 -13.72
N ALA A 491 35.14 -9.17 -14.19
CA ALA A 491 34.30 -10.21 -14.77
C ALA A 491 34.76 -10.47 -16.20
N THR A 492 34.91 -11.72 -16.59
CA THR A 492 35.55 -12.15 -17.86
C THR A 492 34.66 -13.14 -18.60
N GLY A 493 34.64 -13.06 -19.93
CA GLY A 493 33.69 -13.81 -20.75
C GLY A 493 32.24 -13.52 -20.35
N VAL A 494 31.90 -12.23 -20.20
CA VAL A 494 30.54 -11.81 -19.86
C VAL A 494 29.66 -12.02 -21.08
N HIS A 495 28.63 -12.86 -20.97
CA HIS A 495 27.63 -13.06 -22.01
C HIS A 495 26.25 -12.71 -21.47
N VAL A 496 25.58 -11.76 -22.12
CA VAL A 496 24.21 -11.34 -21.80
C VAL A 496 23.22 -12.08 -22.69
N GLU A 497 22.15 -12.56 -22.06
CA GLU A 497 21.01 -13.24 -22.68
C GLU A 497 19.73 -12.49 -22.29
N LEU A 498 18.84 -12.25 -23.25
CA LEU A 498 17.47 -11.77 -23.03
C LEU A 498 16.50 -12.83 -23.55
N PRO A 499 16.20 -13.89 -22.77
CA PRO A 499 15.07 -14.75 -23.07
C PRO A 499 13.76 -13.96 -23.07
N VAL A 500 12.87 -14.24 -24.02
CA VAL A 500 11.56 -13.60 -24.12
C VAL A 500 10.44 -14.65 -24.14
N PRO A 501 9.19 -14.29 -23.74
CA PRO A 501 8.09 -15.24 -23.71
C PRO A 501 7.74 -15.83 -25.08
N LYS A 502 7.05 -16.97 -25.10
CA LYS A 502 6.57 -17.61 -26.33
C LYS A 502 5.76 -16.61 -27.19
N GLY A 503 6.13 -16.48 -28.46
CA GLY A 503 5.49 -15.55 -29.41
C GLY A 503 6.17 -14.19 -29.52
N TRP A 504 7.06 -13.82 -28.59
CA TRP A 504 7.96 -12.69 -28.75
C TRP A 504 9.21 -13.08 -29.56
N THR A 505 9.90 -12.06 -30.07
CA THR A 505 11.25 -12.15 -30.64
C THR A 505 12.19 -11.18 -29.92
N ALA A 506 13.48 -11.53 -29.84
CA ALA A 506 14.54 -10.65 -29.35
C ALA A 506 15.81 -10.85 -30.19
N THR A 507 16.24 -9.80 -30.86
CA THR A 507 17.41 -9.81 -31.76
C THR A 507 18.46 -8.83 -31.23
N PRO A 508 19.71 -9.28 -30.98
CA PRO A 508 20.80 -8.37 -30.62
C PRO A 508 21.02 -7.27 -31.67
N VAL A 509 21.18 -6.02 -31.22
CA VAL A 509 21.56 -4.87 -32.05
C VAL A 509 22.84 -4.18 -31.57
N SER A 510 23.45 -4.67 -30.49
CA SER A 510 24.83 -4.39 -30.07
C SER A 510 25.53 -5.71 -29.70
N PRO A 511 26.85 -5.70 -29.40
CA PRO A 511 27.50 -6.87 -28.81
C PRO A 511 26.83 -7.31 -27.51
N THR A 512 26.61 -8.62 -27.37
CA THR A 512 26.09 -9.24 -26.13
C THR A 512 27.18 -10.01 -25.37
N SER A 513 28.38 -10.13 -25.95
CA SER A 513 29.54 -10.83 -25.38
C SER A 513 30.70 -9.87 -25.19
N PHE A 514 31.27 -9.82 -23.99
CA PHE A 514 32.36 -8.92 -23.61
C PHE A 514 33.51 -9.71 -22.98
N ALA A 515 34.72 -9.55 -23.53
CA ALA A 515 35.89 -10.34 -23.11
C ALA A 515 36.25 -10.10 -21.62
N ALA A 516 36.18 -8.84 -21.17
CA ALA A 516 36.33 -8.45 -19.77
C ALA A 516 35.54 -7.17 -19.46
N VAL A 517 35.07 -7.06 -18.21
CA VAL A 517 34.42 -5.88 -17.61
C VAL A 517 35.14 -5.59 -16.30
N ALA A 518 35.83 -4.46 -16.24
CA ALA A 518 36.71 -4.10 -15.13
C ALA A 518 35.90 -3.64 -13.88
N PRO A 519 36.51 -3.68 -12.68
CA PRO A 519 35.98 -2.97 -11.51
C PRO A 519 35.63 -1.52 -11.83
N GLY A 520 34.43 -1.08 -11.44
CA GLY A 520 33.93 0.27 -11.67
C GLY A 520 33.37 0.55 -13.07
N THR A 521 33.27 -0.45 -13.96
CA THR A 521 32.77 -0.25 -15.34
C THR A 521 31.44 -0.95 -15.62
N THR A 522 30.67 -0.37 -16.54
CA THR A 522 29.41 -0.90 -17.09
C THR A 522 29.58 -1.22 -18.57
N VAL A 523 28.93 -2.29 -19.05
CA VAL A 523 28.75 -2.59 -20.48
C VAL A 523 27.27 -2.81 -20.79
N ARG A 524 26.85 -2.40 -21.99
CA ARG A 524 25.45 -2.41 -22.43
C ARG A 524 25.24 -3.39 -23.58
N ALA A 525 24.46 -4.44 -23.32
CA ALA A 525 23.85 -5.25 -24.37
C ALA A 525 22.51 -4.61 -24.78
N ILE A 526 22.24 -4.51 -26.08
CA ILE A 526 21.01 -3.92 -26.62
C ILE A 526 20.31 -4.94 -27.51
N TYR A 527 19.02 -5.14 -27.26
CA TYR A 527 18.16 -6.03 -28.03
C TYR A 527 17.02 -5.23 -28.65
N ARG A 528 16.68 -5.55 -29.90
CA ARG A 528 15.40 -5.21 -30.52
C ARG A 528 14.40 -6.31 -30.18
N ILE A 529 13.36 -5.99 -29.44
CA ILE A 529 12.26 -6.91 -29.15
C ILE A 529 11.07 -6.65 -30.07
N THR A 530 10.28 -7.69 -30.34
CA THR A 530 8.95 -7.58 -30.96
C THR A 530 7.99 -8.50 -30.20
N PRO A 531 6.84 -8.01 -29.71
CA PRO A 531 5.77 -8.84 -29.17
C PRO A 531 5.05 -9.63 -30.27
N PRO A 532 4.20 -10.62 -29.89
CA PRO A 532 3.26 -11.21 -30.84
C PRO A 532 2.36 -10.14 -31.48
N ALA A 533 1.77 -10.47 -32.63
CA ALA A 533 0.89 -9.56 -33.38
C ALA A 533 -0.47 -9.30 -32.68
N SER A 534 -0.87 -10.16 -31.75
CA SER A 534 -2.07 -10.02 -30.92
C SER A 534 -1.88 -10.67 -29.54
N THR A 535 -2.80 -10.38 -28.63
CA THR A 535 -2.93 -10.91 -27.26
C THR A 535 -4.32 -11.55 -27.07
N THR A 536 -4.51 -12.27 -25.95
CA THR A 536 -5.80 -12.85 -25.54
C THR A 536 -6.40 -12.14 -24.32
N GLN A 537 -5.80 -11.05 -23.87
CA GLN A 537 -6.22 -10.24 -22.73
C GLN A 537 -5.95 -8.76 -23.04
N LEU A 538 -6.79 -7.86 -22.51
CA LEU A 538 -6.49 -6.44 -22.44
C LEU A 538 -5.31 -6.20 -21.48
N PHE A 539 -4.44 -5.25 -21.82
CA PHE A 539 -3.38 -4.71 -20.96
C PHE A 539 -2.49 -5.72 -20.18
N PRO A 540 -2.07 -6.88 -20.75
CA PRO A 540 -1.30 -7.84 -19.98
C PRO A 540 0.10 -7.30 -19.70
N THR A 541 0.48 -7.29 -18.42
CA THR A 541 1.81 -6.89 -17.98
C THR A 541 2.78 -8.05 -18.17
N VAL A 542 3.68 -7.92 -19.15
CA VAL A 542 4.69 -8.94 -19.50
C VAL A 542 6.01 -8.63 -18.80
N ARG A 543 6.57 -9.61 -18.10
CA ARG A 543 7.91 -9.55 -17.50
C ARG A 543 8.97 -9.96 -18.54
N LEU A 544 10.04 -9.18 -18.64
CA LEU A 544 11.22 -9.45 -19.46
C LEU A 544 12.43 -9.62 -18.53
N ASP A 545 12.95 -10.84 -18.43
CA ASP A 545 14.11 -11.20 -17.62
C ASP A 545 15.37 -11.28 -18.49
N ALA A 546 16.46 -10.64 -18.07
CA ALA A 546 17.79 -10.80 -18.66
C ALA A 546 18.75 -11.47 -17.68
N VAL A 547 19.72 -12.21 -18.22
CA VAL A 547 20.77 -12.88 -17.44
C VAL A 547 22.12 -12.63 -18.09
N ALA A 548 23.09 -12.16 -17.31
CA ALA A 548 24.47 -12.02 -17.70
C ALA A 548 25.31 -13.10 -17.01
N ARG A 549 25.82 -14.08 -17.76
CA ARG A 549 26.75 -15.12 -17.26
C ARG A 549 28.19 -14.61 -17.35
N PHE A 550 29.05 -14.94 -16.39
CA PHE A 550 30.45 -14.51 -16.41
C PHE A 550 31.38 -15.43 -15.60
N HIS A 551 32.69 -15.23 -15.79
CA HIS A 551 33.76 -15.86 -15.00
C HIS A 551 34.59 -14.83 -14.23
N TRP A 552 35.23 -15.23 -13.12
CA TRP A 552 36.31 -14.45 -12.49
C TRP A 552 37.46 -15.35 -12.03
N ASN A 553 38.65 -14.75 -11.84
CA ASN A 553 39.79 -15.44 -11.23
C ASN A 553 39.66 -15.40 -9.70
N THR A 554 39.68 -16.57 -9.07
CA THR A 554 39.57 -16.75 -7.60
C THR A 554 40.85 -16.43 -6.83
N GLY A 555 41.90 -15.97 -7.52
CA GLY A 555 43.22 -15.66 -6.95
C GLY A 555 44.14 -16.87 -6.78
N THR A 556 43.63 -18.09 -6.88
CA THR A 556 44.41 -19.34 -6.87
C THR A 556 44.81 -19.83 -8.28
N GLY A 557 44.48 -19.04 -9.31
CA GLY A 557 44.58 -19.43 -10.72
C GLY A 557 43.32 -20.13 -11.26
N ALA A 558 42.46 -20.67 -10.40
CA ALA A 558 41.19 -21.25 -10.80
C ALA A 558 40.17 -20.17 -11.22
N ARG A 559 39.43 -20.42 -12.29
CA ARG A 559 38.26 -19.62 -12.70
C ARG A 559 36.99 -20.17 -12.08
N ALA A 560 36.17 -19.30 -11.50
CA ALA A 560 34.81 -19.62 -11.07
C ALA A 560 33.78 -19.01 -12.05
N THR A 561 32.56 -19.55 -12.06
CA THR A 561 31.40 -19.08 -12.83
C THR A 561 30.38 -18.39 -11.93
N GLY A 562 29.67 -17.41 -12.48
CA GLY A 562 28.54 -16.75 -11.82
C GLY A 562 27.61 -16.09 -12.83
N SER A 563 26.57 -15.45 -12.31
CA SER A 563 25.63 -14.66 -13.11
C SER A 563 25.24 -13.36 -12.40
N ALA A 564 24.64 -12.44 -13.15
CA ALA A 564 23.77 -11.41 -12.64
C ALA A 564 22.44 -11.51 -13.39
N ALA A 565 21.33 -11.29 -12.70
CA ALA A 565 20.00 -11.26 -13.30
C ALA A 565 19.36 -9.89 -13.03
N GLY A 566 18.42 -9.51 -13.90
CA GLY A 566 17.63 -8.30 -13.77
C GLY A 566 16.44 -8.36 -14.71
N HIS A 567 15.43 -7.55 -14.45
CA HIS A 567 14.17 -7.60 -15.20
C HIS A 567 13.47 -6.25 -15.26
N THR A 568 12.53 -6.15 -16.19
CA THR A 568 11.56 -5.07 -16.29
C THR A 568 10.20 -5.64 -16.65
N THR A 569 9.13 -4.88 -16.39
CA THR A 569 7.80 -5.15 -16.94
C THR A 569 7.49 -4.22 -18.10
N VAL A 570 6.69 -4.70 -19.04
CA VAL A 570 6.13 -3.94 -20.17
C VAL A 570 4.63 -4.24 -20.22
N LEU A 571 3.80 -3.20 -20.24
CA LEU A 571 2.38 -3.32 -20.52
C LEU A 571 2.18 -3.51 -22.03
N LEU A 572 1.48 -4.56 -22.47
CA LEU A 572 1.07 -4.65 -23.87
C LEU A 572 -0.27 -3.97 -24.10
N GLU A 573 -0.42 -3.31 -25.24
CA GLU A 573 -1.71 -2.86 -25.78
C GLU A 573 -1.89 -3.41 -27.21
N GLU A 574 -3.09 -3.88 -27.56
CA GLU A 574 -3.40 -4.29 -28.94
C GLU A 574 -4.09 -3.13 -29.67
N PRO A 575 -3.52 -2.61 -30.78
CA PRO A 575 -4.00 -1.39 -31.42
C PRO A 575 -5.49 -1.43 -31.74
N VAL A 576 -6.20 -0.39 -31.26
CA VAL A 576 -7.60 -0.15 -31.56
C VAL A 576 -7.80 -0.01 -33.08
N GLN A 577 -8.81 -0.70 -33.61
CA GLN A 577 -9.09 -0.78 -35.05
C GLN A 577 -10.24 0.16 -35.46
N ALA A 578 -10.28 0.52 -36.74
CA ALA A 578 -11.41 1.23 -37.33
C ALA A 578 -12.72 0.44 -37.12
N PRO A 579 -13.87 1.11 -36.84
CA PRO A 579 -14.11 2.55 -37.00
C PRO A 579 -13.69 3.41 -35.80
N PHE A 580 -13.17 2.82 -34.73
CA PHE A 580 -12.83 3.56 -33.51
C PHE A 580 -11.61 4.48 -33.68
N ARG A 581 -11.60 5.56 -32.90
CA ARG A 581 -10.48 6.48 -32.67
C ARG A 581 -10.24 6.61 -31.17
N THR A 582 -9.05 7.08 -30.81
CA THR A 582 -8.63 7.27 -29.42
C THR A 582 -8.30 8.74 -29.15
N PHE A 583 -8.59 9.22 -27.95
CA PHE A 583 -8.32 10.59 -27.52
C PHE A 583 -8.01 10.64 -26.02
N SER A 584 -7.15 11.57 -25.59
CA SER A 584 -6.82 11.78 -24.18
C SER A 584 -6.60 13.27 -23.90
N SER A 585 -7.17 13.76 -22.78
CA SER A 585 -7.03 15.15 -22.31
C SER A 585 -6.32 15.29 -20.96
N SER A 586 -6.01 14.17 -20.30
CA SER A 586 -5.20 14.14 -19.07
C SER A 586 -3.72 14.42 -19.36
N LEU A 587 -3.00 14.98 -18.37
CA LEU A 587 -1.55 15.25 -18.47
C LEU A 587 -0.73 13.96 -18.69
N GLU A 588 -1.13 12.87 -18.05
CA GLU A 588 -0.67 11.53 -18.38
C GLU A 588 -1.53 11.00 -19.56
N PRO A 589 -0.94 10.64 -20.72
CA PRO A 589 -1.69 10.11 -21.84
C PRO A 589 -2.38 8.78 -21.49
N ALA A 590 -3.64 8.63 -21.90
CA ALA A 590 -4.36 7.38 -21.75
C ALA A 590 -3.88 6.29 -22.74
N ASN A 591 -3.97 5.03 -22.32
CA ASN A 591 -3.69 3.85 -23.14
C ASN A 591 -4.97 3.14 -23.55
N PHE A 592 -4.91 2.46 -24.70
CA PHE A 592 -6.09 1.90 -25.36
C PHE A 592 -5.77 0.55 -25.98
N SER A 593 -6.59 -0.45 -25.71
CA SER A 593 -6.41 -1.80 -26.25
C SER A 593 -7.73 -2.35 -26.78
N GLN A 594 -7.68 -3.10 -27.88
CA GLN A 594 -8.82 -3.85 -28.42
C GLN A 594 -8.43 -5.32 -28.61
N VAL A 595 -9.18 -6.24 -28.02
CA VAL A 595 -8.95 -7.68 -28.16
C VAL A 595 -10.25 -8.34 -28.62
N GLY A 596 -10.38 -8.50 -29.94
CA GLY A 596 -11.64 -8.90 -30.57
C GLY A 596 -12.73 -7.85 -30.36
N SER A 597 -13.78 -8.22 -29.61
CA SER A 597 -14.87 -7.32 -29.20
C SER A 597 -14.67 -6.70 -27.80
N ALA A 598 -13.62 -7.07 -27.07
CA ALA A 598 -13.27 -6.42 -25.82
C ALA A 598 -12.49 -5.12 -26.10
N LEU A 599 -12.87 -4.05 -25.41
CA LEU A 599 -12.26 -2.73 -25.50
C LEU A 599 -11.79 -2.34 -24.11
N GLY A 600 -10.62 -1.70 -24.00
CA GLY A 600 -10.05 -1.27 -22.74
C GLY A 600 -9.50 0.15 -22.82
N ILE A 601 -9.71 0.93 -21.76
CA ILE A 601 -9.14 2.26 -21.55
C ILE A 601 -8.34 2.27 -20.25
N ARG A 602 -7.13 2.83 -20.26
CA ARG A 602 -6.39 3.18 -19.04
C ARG A 602 -6.17 4.68 -19.02
N ALA A 603 -6.85 5.39 -18.13
CA ALA A 603 -6.82 6.85 -18.10
C ALA A 603 -6.63 7.38 -16.68
N ALA A 604 -5.69 8.32 -16.52
CA ALA A 604 -5.61 9.14 -15.32
C ALA A 604 -6.58 10.33 -15.42
N GLY A 605 -6.52 11.23 -14.44
CA GLY A 605 -7.13 12.56 -14.55
C GLY A 605 -8.15 12.87 -13.47
N ALA A 606 -8.42 14.16 -13.26
CA ALA A 606 -9.26 14.68 -12.19
C ALA A 606 -10.76 14.35 -12.35
N GLY A 607 -11.26 14.24 -13.59
CA GLY A 607 -12.67 13.98 -13.89
C GLY A 607 -13.18 14.73 -15.12
N VAL A 608 -14.48 14.60 -15.37
CA VAL A 608 -15.22 15.18 -16.53
C VAL A 608 -16.33 16.15 -16.09
N TYR A 609 -16.30 16.66 -14.86
CA TYR A 609 -17.38 17.47 -14.28
C TYR A 609 -16.89 18.83 -13.78
N GLY A 610 -17.75 19.84 -13.92
CA GLY A 610 -17.46 21.24 -13.60
C GLY A 610 -16.20 21.73 -14.33
N PRO A 611 -15.18 22.24 -13.63
CA PRO A 611 -13.97 22.76 -14.27
C PRO A 611 -13.01 21.68 -14.80
N THR A 612 -13.28 20.38 -14.57
CA THR A 612 -12.39 19.27 -14.95
C THR A 612 -12.91 18.56 -16.20
N ASN A 613 -12.06 18.40 -17.22
CA ASN A 613 -12.33 17.66 -18.46
C ASN A 613 -11.13 16.77 -18.83
N GLU A 614 -10.65 15.97 -17.88
CA GLU A 614 -9.51 15.04 -17.98
C GLU A 614 -9.98 13.59 -18.08
N TYR A 615 -9.84 12.99 -19.27
CA TYR A 615 -10.31 11.64 -19.59
C TYR A 615 -9.45 10.99 -20.68
N GLY A 616 -9.58 9.66 -20.80
CA GLY A 616 -9.29 8.92 -22.03
C GLY A 616 -10.62 8.47 -22.67
N ALA A 617 -10.71 8.53 -24.00
CA ALA A 617 -11.90 8.13 -24.75
C ALA A 617 -11.56 7.26 -25.97
N LEU A 618 -12.41 6.28 -26.25
CA LEU A 618 -12.36 5.38 -27.41
C LEU A 618 -13.72 5.47 -28.11
N TYR A 619 -13.76 6.06 -29.31
CA TYR A 619 -14.99 6.61 -29.88
C TYR A 619 -15.13 6.44 -31.39
N VAL A 620 -16.36 6.47 -31.89
CA VAL A 620 -16.70 6.52 -33.32
C VAL A 620 -17.16 7.94 -33.67
N PRO A 621 -16.51 8.63 -34.62
CA PRO A 621 -16.88 9.99 -34.97
C PRO A 621 -18.25 10.09 -35.66
N ALA A 622 -19.01 11.14 -35.35
CA ALA A 622 -20.28 11.48 -35.99
C ALA A 622 -21.34 10.34 -36.07
N ALA A 623 -21.30 9.37 -35.17
CA ALA A 623 -22.16 8.17 -35.18
C ALA A 623 -23.42 8.26 -34.31
N GLU A 624 -23.53 9.23 -33.39
CA GLU A 624 -24.74 9.45 -32.58
C GLU A 624 -25.61 10.54 -33.21
N HIS A 625 -26.89 10.24 -33.45
CA HIS A 625 -27.85 11.12 -34.11
C HIS A 625 -29.27 10.92 -33.55
N ASP A 626 -30.25 11.63 -34.11
CA ASP A 626 -31.64 11.44 -33.71
C ASP A 626 -32.10 9.98 -33.89
N GLY A 627 -32.77 9.43 -32.87
CA GLY A 627 -33.16 8.03 -32.78
C GLY A 627 -32.07 7.05 -32.33
N SER A 628 -30.83 7.50 -32.09
CA SER A 628 -29.74 6.59 -31.68
C SER A 628 -30.02 5.90 -30.34
N VAL A 629 -29.63 4.61 -30.28
CA VAL A 629 -29.55 3.86 -29.02
C VAL A 629 -28.14 3.32 -28.88
N THR A 630 -27.39 3.89 -27.95
CA THR A 630 -26.01 3.48 -27.64
C THR A 630 -26.00 2.65 -26.37
N THR A 631 -25.37 1.47 -26.41
CA THR A 631 -25.19 0.56 -25.26
C THR A 631 -23.76 0.08 -25.14
N VAL A 632 -23.35 -0.21 -23.91
CA VAL A 632 -22.11 -0.94 -23.61
C VAL A 632 -22.30 -1.82 -22.37
N ARG A 633 -21.54 -2.91 -22.29
CA ARG A 633 -21.32 -3.64 -21.04
C ARG A 633 -19.98 -3.24 -20.44
N VAL A 634 -19.99 -2.57 -19.29
CA VAL A 634 -18.77 -2.38 -18.48
C VAL A 634 -18.51 -3.69 -17.77
N THR A 635 -17.41 -4.36 -18.08
CA THR A 635 -17.09 -5.69 -17.53
C THR A 635 -16.26 -5.61 -16.27
N TRP A 636 -15.30 -4.68 -16.20
CA TRP A 636 -14.42 -4.48 -15.05
C TRP A 636 -13.97 -3.03 -14.94
N GLN A 637 -13.61 -2.62 -13.71
CA GLN A 637 -13.00 -1.33 -13.42
C GLN A 637 -12.03 -1.49 -12.25
N ARG A 638 -10.74 -1.26 -12.52
CA ARG A 638 -9.73 -1.00 -11.48
C ARG A 638 -9.63 0.51 -11.30
N TYR A 639 -9.74 0.96 -10.05
CA TYR A 639 -9.64 2.37 -9.70
C TYR A 639 -8.69 2.56 -8.52
N GLN A 640 -8.35 3.81 -8.24
CA GLN A 640 -7.61 4.20 -7.02
C GLN A 640 -8.36 5.26 -6.20
N ASN A 641 -9.28 6.00 -6.82
CA ASN A 641 -10.24 6.87 -6.14
C ASN A 641 -11.67 6.36 -6.33
N SER A 642 -12.45 6.34 -5.26
CA SER A 642 -13.91 6.09 -5.22
C SER A 642 -14.74 6.79 -6.31
N GLY A 643 -14.28 7.97 -6.77
CA GLY A 643 -14.97 8.83 -7.73
C GLY A 643 -14.56 8.64 -9.19
N ALA A 644 -13.72 7.64 -9.51
CA ALA A 644 -13.42 7.22 -10.87
C ALA A 644 -14.71 6.89 -11.63
N LYS A 645 -14.74 7.12 -12.94
CA LYS A 645 -15.94 6.98 -13.79
C LYS A 645 -15.61 6.30 -15.10
N THR A 646 -16.54 5.49 -15.57
CA THR A 646 -16.49 4.81 -16.86
C THR A 646 -17.88 4.64 -17.44
N GLY A 647 -18.01 4.65 -18.77
CA GLY A 647 -19.30 4.51 -19.45
C GLY A 647 -19.30 5.10 -20.86
N ILE A 648 -20.48 5.54 -21.31
CA ILE A 648 -20.71 6.17 -22.61
C ILE A 648 -20.45 7.69 -22.51
N MET A 649 -19.79 8.24 -23.51
CA MET A 649 -19.62 9.67 -23.75
C MET A 649 -20.20 10.03 -25.12
N VAL A 650 -20.96 11.11 -25.20
CA VAL A 650 -21.43 11.77 -26.44
C VAL A 650 -20.99 13.22 -26.42
N ARG A 651 -20.50 13.75 -27.55
CA ARG A 651 -20.07 15.15 -27.68
C ARG A 651 -20.09 15.61 -29.15
N ASN A 652 -20.24 16.91 -29.43
CA ASN A 652 -20.16 17.42 -30.81
C ASN A 652 -18.79 17.13 -31.47
N ASP A 653 -17.74 17.10 -30.65
CA ASP A 653 -16.38 16.67 -30.96
C ASP A 653 -15.77 16.17 -29.63
N ILE A 654 -15.40 14.89 -29.56
CA ILE A 654 -14.85 14.28 -28.33
C ILE A 654 -13.41 14.77 -28.04
N THR A 655 -12.71 15.32 -29.05
CA THR A 655 -11.34 15.84 -28.92
C THR A 655 -11.28 17.29 -28.45
N GLY A 656 -12.36 18.06 -28.62
CA GLY A 656 -12.49 19.46 -28.18
C GLY A 656 -12.69 19.60 -26.67
N ALA A 657 -11.86 18.94 -25.86
CA ALA A 657 -12.06 18.69 -24.43
C ALA A 657 -12.47 19.91 -23.59
N SER A 658 -11.95 21.10 -23.91
CA SER A 658 -12.13 22.34 -23.13
C SER A 658 -13.22 23.29 -23.65
N SER A 659 -13.90 22.97 -24.75
CA SER A 659 -14.80 23.93 -25.44
C SER A 659 -15.86 23.32 -26.37
N SER A 660 -15.92 22.00 -26.50
CA SER A 660 -16.89 21.32 -27.38
C SER A 660 -18.21 21.07 -26.63
N PRO A 661 -19.36 21.57 -27.12
CA PRO A 661 -20.63 21.44 -26.41
C PRO A 661 -21.41 20.21 -26.90
N GLY A 662 -22.67 20.10 -26.48
CA GLY A 662 -23.52 18.94 -26.77
C GLY A 662 -23.13 17.72 -25.93
N PHE A 663 -22.56 17.97 -24.75
CA PHE A 663 -21.78 17.00 -23.99
C PHE A 663 -22.65 16.21 -23.00
N VAL A 664 -22.66 14.88 -23.13
CA VAL A 664 -23.36 13.95 -22.23
C VAL A 664 -22.42 12.81 -21.84
N THR A 665 -22.49 12.40 -20.57
CA THR A 665 -21.97 11.10 -20.14
C THR A 665 -23.01 10.32 -19.34
N VAL A 666 -23.01 9.00 -19.52
CA VAL A 666 -23.81 8.07 -18.72
C VAL A 666 -22.96 6.85 -18.39
N GLY A 667 -22.99 6.36 -17.15
CA GLY A 667 -22.02 5.35 -16.73
C GLY A 667 -22.11 4.90 -15.28
N VAL A 668 -21.02 4.30 -14.81
CA VAL A 668 -20.85 3.77 -13.47
C VAL A 668 -19.59 4.35 -12.82
N SER A 669 -19.69 4.66 -11.53
CA SER A 669 -18.58 5.13 -10.71
C SER A 669 -18.21 4.11 -9.64
N ALA A 670 -16.94 3.70 -9.67
CA ALA A 670 -16.20 2.81 -8.78
C ALA A 670 -16.84 2.46 -7.42
N LYS A 671 -17.16 3.47 -6.60
CA LYS A 671 -17.98 3.30 -5.38
C LYS A 671 -19.23 4.16 -5.33
N LYS A 672 -19.39 5.13 -6.24
CA LYS A 672 -20.44 6.14 -6.17
C LYS A 672 -21.69 5.81 -6.99
N GLY A 673 -21.82 4.61 -7.55
CA GLY A 673 -23.07 4.19 -8.22
C GLY A 673 -23.16 4.68 -9.67
N TYR A 674 -24.34 4.56 -10.25
CA TYR A 674 -24.61 4.90 -11.65
C TYR A 674 -24.95 6.38 -11.82
N PHE A 675 -24.55 6.99 -12.93
CA PHE A 675 -24.74 8.43 -13.14
C PHE A 675 -25.16 8.74 -14.57
N MET A 676 -25.86 9.86 -14.72
CA MET A 676 -25.92 10.62 -15.97
C MET A 676 -25.54 12.07 -15.65
N GLN A 677 -24.70 12.68 -16.49
CA GLN A 677 -24.21 14.06 -16.36
C GLN A 677 -24.22 14.72 -17.74
N TRP A 678 -24.58 16.00 -17.82
CA TRP A 678 -24.75 16.73 -19.08
C TRP A 678 -24.35 18.20 -18.98
N ASP A 679 -24.06 18.79 -20.14
CA ASP A 679 -23.85 20.21 -20.44
C ASP A 679 -25.22 20.89 -20.59
N ALA A 680 -25.62 21.69 -19.59
CA ALA A 680 -26.96 22.28 -19.50
C ALA A 680 -27.07 23.70 -20.08
N ASP A 681 -25.97 24.47 -20.17
CA ASP A 681 -25.96 25.83 -20.71
C ASP A 681 -25.31 25.96 -22.10
N GLY A 682 -24.53 24.96 -22.53
CA GLY A 682 -23.85 24.91 -23.82
C GLY A 682 -22.40 25.39 -23.79
N ASP A 683 -21.77 25.60 -22.63
CA ASP A 683 -20.36 26.02 -22.53
C ASP A 683 -19.34 24.90 -22.83
N GLY A 684 -19.78 23.64 -22.86
CA GLY A 684 -18.93 22.47 -23.09
C GLY A 684 -18.33 21.84 -21.82
N ARG A 685 -18.96 22.03 -20.66
CA ARG A 685 -18.65 21.32 -19.40
C ARG A 685 -19.88 20.56 -18.92
N LEU A 686 -19.68 19.46 -18.21
CA LEU A 686 -20.80 18.83 -17.49
C LEU A 686 -21.03 19.60 -16.19
N ASP A 687 -22.14 20.32 -16.09
CA ASP A 687 -22.52 21.15 -14.95
C ASP A 687 -23.81 20.66 -14.26
N ALA A 688 -24.58 19.83 -14.95
CA ALA A 688 -25.77 19.15 -14.44
C ALA A 688 -25.62 17.62 -14.39
N GLY A 689 -26.49 16.97 -13.63
CA GLY A 689 -26.46 15.51 -13.48
C GLY A 689 -27.49 14.97 -12.49
N THR A 690 -27.57 13.64 -12.38
CA THR A 690 -28.53 12.93 -11.52
C THR A 690 -28.43 13.19 -10.01
N VAL A 691 -27.39 13.91 -9.57
CA VAL A 691 -27.11 14.21 -8.14
C VAL A 691 -26.08 15.34 -7.99
N PRO A 692 -26.36 16.40 -7.20
CA PRO A 692 -25.43 17.54 -7.07
C PRO A 692 -24.05 17.24 -6.45
N ASN A 693 -23.96 16.20 -5.61
CA ASN A 693 -22.75 15.91 -4.80
C ASN A 693 -21.96 14.68 -5.28
N GLY A 694 -22.21 14.20 -6.49
CA GLY A 694 -21.44 13.13 -7.13
C GLY A 694 -21.62 11.71 -6.56
N SER A 695 -22.60 11.49 -5.66
CA SER A 695 -23.03 10.17 -5.18
C SER A 695 -24.21 9.68 -6.01
N GLY A 696 -23.93 8.98 -7.11
CA GLY A 696 -24.88 8.47 -8.10
C GLY A 696 -25.94 7.49 -7.57
N VAL A 697 -26.80 7.07 -8.49
CA VAL A 697 -27.98 6.23 -8.26
C VAL A 697 -27.56 4.77 -8.04
N GLY A 698 -28.07 4.16 -6.97
CA GLY A 698 -27.90 2.73 -6.70
C GLY A 698 -26.49 2.30 -6.30
N LYS A 699 -26.32 1.00 -6.02
CA LYS A 699 -25.04 0.38 -5.68
C LYS A 699 -24.37 -0.12 -6.98
N PRO A 700 -23.11 0.25 -7.28
CA PRO A 700 -22.47 -0.09 -8.55
C PRO A 700 -22.11 -1.58 -8.59
N VAL A 701 -22.61 -2.32 -9.57
CA VAL A 701 -22.28 -3.74 -9.79
C VAL A 701 -21.50 -3.88 -11.09
N LEU A 702 -20.49 -4.76 -11.11
CA LEU A 702 -19.76 -5.14 -12.32
C LEU A 702 -19.79 -6.68 -12.47
N PRO A 703 -20.02 -7.22 -13.69
CA PRO A 703 -20.34 -6.49 -14.92
C PRO A 703 -21.72 -5.80 -14.84
N SER A 704 -21.88 -4.68 -15.55
CA SER A 704 -23.18 -4.02 -15.75
C SER A 704 -23.30 -3.43 -17.15
N TRP A 705 -24.51 -3.12 -17.56
CA TRP A 705 -24.82 -2.55 -18.86
C TRP A 705 -25.31 -1.12 -18.70
N ILE A 706 -24.84 -0.25 -19.60
CA ILE A 706 -25.20 1.16 -19.66
C ILE A 706 -25.89 1.41 -21.00
N ARG A 707 -26.91 2.27 -21.02
CA ARG A 707 -27.63 2.67 -22.23
C ARG A 707 -27.84 4.19 -22.26
N LEU A 708 -27.70 4.76 -23.44
CA LEU A 708 -28.15 6.09 -23.80
C LEU A 708 -29.16 5.97 -24.95
N VAL A 709 -30.24 6.74 -24.91
CA VAL A 709 -31.24 6.86 -25.97
C VAL A 709 -31.39 8.33 -26.33
N ARG A 710 -31.30 8.66 -27.62
CA ARG A 710 -31.39 10.04 -28.13
C ARG A 710 -32.68 10.28 -28.93
N SER A 711 -33.28 11.43 -28.70
CA SER A 711 -34.43 11.96 -29.45
C SER A 711 -34.26 13.48 -29.60
N GLY A 712 -33.87 13.94 -30.79
CA GLY A 712 -33.48 15.34 -31.05
C GLY A 712 -32.29 15.79 -30.20
N THR A 713 -32.52 16.78 -29.33
CA THR A 713 -31.58 17.29 -28.31
C THR A 713 -31.75 16.58 -26.95
N THR A 714 -32.78 15.75 -26.79
CA THR A 714 -33.09 15.07 -25.53
C THR A 714 -32.42 13.70 -25.46
N PHE A 715 -31.75 13.45 -24.34
CA PHE A 715 -31.05 12.21 -24.01
C PHE A 715 -31.70 11.54 -22.80
N THR A 716 -31.81 10.21 -22.84
CA THR A 716 -32.30 9.42 -21.70
C THR A 716 -31.32 8.29 -21.37
N GLY A 717 -30.77 8.32 -20.16
CA GLY A 717 -29.78 7.37 -19.67
C GLY A 717 -30.39 6.26 -18.81
N TYR A 718 -29.89 5.03 -18.95
CA TYR A 718 -30.31 3.87 -18.16
C TYR A 718 -29.10 3.01 -17.76
N TYR A 719 -29.27 2.20 -16.72
CA TYR A 719 -28.36 1.10 -16.38
C TYR A 719 -29.12 -0.23 -16.18
N SER A 720 -28.39 -1.34 -16.21
CA SER A 720 -28.88 -2.68 -15.89
C SER A 720 -27.79 -3.51 -15.22
N THR A 721 -28.15 -4.33 -14.24
CA THR A 721 -27.24 -5.24 -13.51
C THR A 721 -27.34 -6.70 -13.96
N ASP A 722 -28.31 -7.03 -14.82
CA ASP A 722 -28.59 -8.38 -15.34
C ASP A 722 -28.60 -8.45 -16.89
N GLY A 723 -28.58 -7.29 -17.56
CA GLY A 723 -28.63 -7.15 -19.02
C GLY A 723 -30.05 -7.05 -19.60
N SER A 724 -31.09 -7.22 -18.79
CA SER A 724 -32.48 -7.30 -19.23
C SER A 724 -33.41 -6.33 -18.49
N SER A 725 -33.22 -6.13 -17.19
CA SER A 725 -33.95 -5.17 -16.35
C SER A 725 -33.26 -3.81 -16.42
N TRP A 726 -33.89 -2.83 -17.07
CA TRP A 726 -33.33 -1.49 -17.28
C TRP A 726 -33.95 -0.46 -16.33
N THR A 727 -33.10 0.18 -15.52
CA THR A 727 -33.48 1.25 -14.59
C THR A 727 -33.11 2.61 -15.19
N LEU A 728 -34.06 3.54 -15.19
CA LEU A 728 -33.88 4.92 -15.63
C LEU A 728 -32.94 5.67 -14.68
N LEU A 729 -32.00 6.43 -15.23
CA LEU A 729 -31.14 7.37 -14.50
C LEU A 729 -31.68 8.79 -14.58
N SER A 730 -31.86 9.30 -15.81
CA SER A 730 -32.41 10.62 -16.07
C SER A 730 -32.90 10.73 -17.51
N THR A 731 -33.74 11.72 -17.75
CA THR A 731 -33.87 12.37 -19.06
C THR A 731 -33.33 13.80 -18.93
N ALA A 732 -32.58 14.27 -19.93
CA ALA A 732 -32.00 15.60 -19.99
C ALA A 732 -32.16 16.16 -21.40
N ASP A 733 -32.42 17.46 -21.54
CA ASP A 733 -32.34 18.16 -22.81
C ASP A 733 -31.00 18.89 -22.91
N VAL A 734 -30.36 18.80 -24.08
CA VAL A 734 -29.02 19.36 -24.34
C VAL A 734 -29.11 20.19 -25.63
N PRO A 735 -29.56 21.46 -25.56
CA PRO A 735 -29.88 22.28 -26.74
C PRO A 735 -28.70 22.51 -27.69
N SER A 736 -27.47 22.30 -27.21
CA SER A 736 -26.21 22.46 -27.95
C SER A 736 -25.79 21.22 -28.75
N ALA A 737 -26.54 20.11 -28.67
CA ALA A 737 -26.24 18.85 -29.37
C ALA A 737 -26.45 18.93 -30.90
N ALA A 738 -25.39 18.71 -31.66
CA ALA A 738 -25.41 18.75 -33.12
C ALA A 738 -26.19 17.58 -33.76
N HIS A 739 -26.60 17.73 -35.03
CA HIS A 739 -27.37 16.70 -35.77
C HIS A 739 -26.70 15.32 -35.79
N THR A 740 -25.37 15.28 -35.89
CA THR A 740 -24.54 14.10 -35.66
C THR A 740 -23.45 14.47 -34.66
N GLN A 741 -23.03 13.50 -33.85
CA GLN A 741 -22.08 13.68 -32.75
C GLN A 741 -21.12 12.50 -32.63
N ASP A 742 -19.95 12.76 -32.06
CA ASP A 742 -19.00 11.73 -31.66
C ASP A 742 -19.57 10.95 -30.47
N VAL A 743 -19.48 9.62 -30.51
CA VAL A 743 -19.93 8.75 -29.42
C VAL A 743 -18.94 7.64 -29.14
N GLY A 744 -18.72 7.34 -27.87
CA GLY A 744 -17.77 6.31 -27.48
C GLY A 744 -17.82 5.95 -26.02
N LEU A 745 -16.74 5.29 -25.62
CA LEU A 745 -16.42 4.89 -24.27
C LEU A 745 -15.45 5.89 -23.67
N PHE A 746 -15.55 6.15 -22.37
CA PHE A 746 -14.57 6.96 -21.65
C PHE A 746 -14.20 6.35 -20.30
N GLY A 747 -12.98 6.66 -19.84
CA GLY A 747 -12.48 6.36 -18.50
C GLY A 747 -11.81 7.59 -17.88
N THR A 748 -11.92 7.73 -16.57
CA THR A 748 -11.18 8.75 -15.79
C THR A 748 -11.02 8.30 -14.34
N ALA A 749 -9.79 8.37 -13.82
CA ALA A 749 -9.44 7.85 -12.50
C ALA A 749 -9.95 8.66 -11.30
N ALA A 750 -10.39 9.91 -11.52
CA ALA A 750 -10.51 10.94 -10.48
C ALA A 750 -9.21 11.11 -9.64
N ASN A 751 -8.06 10.93 -10.28
CA ASN A 751 -6.72 11.06 -9.69
C ASN A 751 -5.68 11.40 -10.80
N PRO A 752 -5.21 12.66 -10.89
CA PRO A 752 -4.10 13.01 -11.76
C PRO A 752 -2.82 12.25 -11.36
N GLY A 753 -2.18 11.57 -12.31
CA GLY A 753 -0.95 10.78 -12.08
C GLY A 753 -1.12 9.29 -11.75
N TYR A 754 -2.36 8.79 -11.61
CA TYR A 754 -2.61 7.35 -11.40
C TYR A 754 -3.81 6.88 -12.23
N PRO A 755 -3.62 6.07 -13.28
CA PRO A 755 -4.71 5.64 -14.15
C PRO A 755 -5.67 4.64 -13.48
N SER A 756 -6.94 4.71 -13.85
CA SER A 756 -7.87 3.58 -13.80
C SER A 756 -7.59 2.62 -14.96
N GLU A 757 -8.20 1.44 -14.92
CA GLU A 757 -8.22 0.47 -16.00
C GLU A 757 -9.67 0.01 -16.14
N ASP A 758 -10.28 0.34 -17.27
CA ASP A 758 -11.71 0.32 -17.52
C ASP A 758 -11.97 -0.58 -18.73
N ASP A 759 -12.60 -1.74 -18.49
CA ASP A 759 -12.83 -2.77 -19.51
C ASP A 759 -14.30 -2.85 -19.92
N PHE A 760 -14.51 -3.10 -21.21
CA PHE A 760 -15.81 -3.09 -21.84
C PHE A 760 -15.97 -4.24 -22.85
N THR A 761 -17.21 -4.72 -23.01
CA THR A 761 -17.64 -5.51 -24.16
C THR A 761 -18.96 -4.96 -24.70
N ASP A 762 -19.41 -5.49 -25.84
CA ASP A 762 -20.78 -5.29 -26.31
C ASP A 762 -21.15 -3.82 -26.57
N PHE A 763 -20.17 -2.98 -26.96
CA PHE A 763 -20.43 -1.62 -27.42
C PHE A 763 -21.14 -1.65 -28.77
N THR A 764 -22.32 -1.04 -28.83
CA THR A 764 -23.08 -0.82 -30.05
C THR A 764 -23.78 0.53 -29.98
N THR A 765 -23.76 1.28 -31.09
CA THR A 765 -24.75 2.33 -31.35
C THR A 765 -25.60 1.90 -32.53
N SER A 766 -26.92 2.02 -32.42
CA SER A 766 -27.85 1.70 -33.51
C SER A 766 -28.42 2.97 -34.12
N GLY A 767 -28.33 3.08 -35.45
CA GLY A 767 -28.86 4.14 -36.30
C GLY A 767 -28.92 3.69 -37.74
#